data_AF-A0A1E3G531-F1
#
_entry.id   AF-A0A1E3G531-F1
#
_cell.length_a   1.000
_cell.length_b   1.000
_cell.length_c   1.000
_cell.angle_alpha   90.00
_cell.angle_beta   90.00
_cell.angle_gamma   90.00
#
_symmetry.space_group_name_H-M   'P 1'
#
loop_
_entity.id
_entity.type
_entity.pdbx_description
1 polymer ?
#
loop_
_entity_poly.entity_id
_entity_poly.type
_entity_poly.pdbx_seq_one_letter_code
_entity_poly.pdbx_strand_id
1 'polypeptide(L)'
;MLEREWKFLLHKDELEKLQESVEKLIRKEIGIVQWYLPTDREDTEKRLRLEIVKQPTGMLTRWILTEKMDTDDPAVRLETERFVEPSEETLRELRNARVVVKQRYFLSEDPEIVIDEFLTPGDIRYDFDFENLAVLEVEEKSLKIDTEEDLKGLLARLGISGAKLLEGNDIERFKNKNLAVTTSLDPFEIVEYLKNRLMGKVFVVMAVGTSVFTYLKEICLPKGLKEYAKRYANSLKASQNDKDGIRLPAELELVKMLSDKGFRISRIYAMTNRPFIDKQLEEPDKRDLLQTLTEVLKDPEFAGCEQFSKLLEEREAPIQYLILKFILTVAGFEVVNKPLEFNIITSEGASKVLQQVWRYMDEISSIAEEQGAEIVIESASGPRSVAMALQLWALFNQKDSYLKYERALETTRIPAVGIDWDLNYVDEMASLFSVVLDKTEEITESEFMKLPNEVARLFNREYYFANNNKKVGKGFYSFYDLSSIRRKYLEKKEMPFGYGESLINVIYQNSVKSKALRTYLENGIIRKWAYLWIGDLIPETVEHSQRHSKRLMEFTKNLLNVMGEDFFLSPFSKGELEKEFAPGILYRDLLYFILIVALNVHDLGHVYPKFITPSGRIFHLDGLPSAIRDLHSELTVKLIEDKDYDILGFEKAFRDNVPSLVNIFDGIKKASVVQEAIKVVCRYHRGYALVDEPIKSNSEFIKIFELDTRSAVDVVKEKFPDDETLQKIVLFLIRWLKFIDGTDVQADRVVTESYHKNRVLRTRNESLHLIERLELGEDGSVINELITDAKMIILSKVKPLLKDYDPRTRVNNSDLIRELDELSNQIEKNVYAFIETVKSLSANEYVQIPHVVQIIDTIAFKIKQFGHFEKHKTVAAVFPTFFEYDSSKAEAIIHIGLLGNKLIGDGGEDSSRKQILQKVRENIEDEFNKAKIGEEYRTNGSFNLELSIRILDEDI
;
A
#
# COMPACT_ATOMS: atom_id res chain seq x y z
N MET A 1 23.75 -2.07 -31.77
CA MET A 1 22.61 -1.52 -32.54
C MET A 1 22.98 -0.06 -32.81
N LEU A 2 22.85 0.46 -34.04
CA LEU A 2 23.14 1.87 -34.32
C LEU A 2 21.90 2.69 -33.92
N GLU A 3 21.95 3.30 -32.74
CA GLU A 3 20.89 4.19 -32.23
C GLU A 3 21.12 5.61 -32.76
N ARG A 4 20.05 6.24 -33.27
CA ARG A 4 20.06 7.64 -33.71
C ARG A 4 19.23 8.45 -32.72
N GLU A 5 19.90 9.36 -32.02
CA GLU A 5 19.30 10.25 -31.02
C GLU A 5 19.35 11.71 -31.49
N TRP A 6 18.30 12.47 -31.18
CA TRP A 6 18.23 13.91 -31.36
C TRP A 6 18.05 14.57 -30.00
N LYS A 7 18.83 15.61 -29.70
CA LYS A 7 18.73 16.33 -28.41
C LYS A 7 18.35 17.77 -28.61
N PHE A 8 17.41 18.25 -27.81
CA PHE A 8 16.91 19.60 -27.85
C PHE A 8 16.96 20.26 -26.48
N LEU A 9 17.21 21.56 -26.50
CA LEU A 9 17.08 22.42 -25.33
C LEU A 9 15.64 22.94 -25.23
N LEU A 10 15.06 22.82 -24.04
CA LEU A 10 13.77 23.42 -23.70
C LEU A 10 13.98 24.55 -22.69
N HIS A 11 13.40 25.71 -22.98
CA HIS A 11 13.35 26.83 -22.05
C HIS A 11 12.29 26.63 -20.97
N LYS A 12 12.51 27.20 -19.77
CA LYS A 12 11.63 27.08 -18.61
C LYS A 12 10.16 27.45 -18.90
N ASP A 13 9.91 28.57 -19.58
CA ASP A 13 8.53 28.99 -19.91
C ASP A 13 7.80 27.97 -20.80
N GLU A 14 8.55 27.25 -21.63
CA GLU A 14 8.01 26.14 -22.42
C GLU A 14 7.85 24.90 -21.57
N LEU A 15 8.79 24.55 -20.69
CA LEU A 15 8.64 23.44 -19.76
C LEU A 15 7.43 23.64 -18.84
N GLU A 16 7.15 24.85 -18.35
CA GLU A 16 6.01 25.15 -17.49
C GLU A 16 4.68 25.07 -18.27
N LYS A 17 4.62 25.68 -19.47
CA LYS A 17 3.45 25.52 -20.38
C LYS A 17 3.24 24.08 -20.79
N LEU A 18 4.34 23.36 -21.04
CA LEU A 18 4.34 21.94 -21.33
C LEU A 18 3.83 21.21 -20.09
N GLN A 19 4.38 21.36 -18.89
CA GLN A 19 3.88 20.70 -17.67
C GLN A 19 2.37 20.87 -17.47
N GLU A 20 1.79 22.06 -17.72
CA GLU A 20 0.33 22.28 -17.68
C GLU A 20 -0.47 21.55 -18.78
N SER A 21 0.12 21.35 -19.97
CA SER A 21 -0.52 20.71 -21.13
C SER A 21 -0.12 19.23 -21.36
N VAL A 22 1.01 18.82 -20.82
CA VAL A 22 1.75 17.55 -20.94
C VAL A 22 1.45 16.63 -19.78
N GLU A 23 0.89 17.10 -18.65
CA GLU A 23 0.26 16.21 -17.65
C GLU A 23 -0.72 15.20 -18.28
N LYS A 24 -1.36 15.55 -19.39
CA LYS A 24 -2.23 14.65 -20.15
C LYS A 24 -1.50 13.71 -21.13
N LEU A 25 -0.24 14.01 -21.45
CA LEU A 25 0.61 13.29 -22.41
C LEU A 25 1.69 12.43 -21.73
N ILE A 26 2.07 12.75 -20.49
CA ILE A 26 3.04 12.00 -19.69
C ILE A 26 2.48 10.60 -19.45
N ARG A 27 3.18 9.61 -19.98
CA ARG A 27 2.85 8.20 -19.77
C ARG A 27 3.52 7.63 -18.53
N LYS A 28 4.71 8.15 -18.20
CA LYS A 28 5.54 7.66 -17.11
C LYS A 28 6.48 8.76 -16.61
N GLU A 29 6.67 8.82 -15.30
CA GLU A 29 7.65 9.68 -14.65
C GLU A 29 8.65 8.84 -13.87
N ILE A 30 9.94 9.16 -13.99
CA ILE A 30 11.02 8.48 -13.27
C ILE A 30 11.92 9.54 -12.66
N GLY A 31 12.13 9.49 -11.36
CA GLY A 31 13.19 10.24 -10.72
C GLY A 31 14.49 9.47 -10.85
N ILE A 32 15.57 10.14 -11.22
CA ILE A 32 16.88 9.53 -11.44
C ILE A 32 17.93 10.27 -10.62
N VAL A 33 18.65 9.54 -9.77
CA VAL A 33 19.93 9.97 -9.20
C VAL A 33 21.01 9.11 -9.79
N GLN A 34 22.06 9.71 -10.35
CA GLN A 34 23.11 8.98 -11.02
C GLN A 34 24.48 9.42 -10.52
N TRP A 35 25.20 8.51 -9.88
CA TRP A 35 26.56 8.69 -9.39
C TRP A 35 27.58 8.06 -10.34
N TYR A 36 28.67 8.78 -10.57
CA TYR A 36 29.81 8.31 -11.35
C TYR A 36 30.89 7.79 -10.41
N LEU A 37 31.12 6.48 -10.46
CA LEU A 37 32.09 5.80 -9.60
C LEU A 37 33.49 5.91 -10.20
N PRO A 38 34.54 5.98 -9.37
CA PRO A 38 35.92 5.94 -9.86
C PRO A 38 36.22 4.61 -10.57
N THR A 39 37.02 4.68 -11.63
CA THR A 39 37.47 3.51 -12.40
C THR A 39 38.98 3.54 -12.54
N ASP A 40 39.61 2.36 -12.49
CA ASP A 40 41.07 2.23 -12.68
C ASP A 40 41.50 2.32 -14.15
N ARG A 41 40.54 2.38 -15.09
CA ARG A 41 40.79 2.44 -16.52
C ARG A 41 40.10 3.65 -17.15
N GLU A 42 40.85 4.44 -17.92
CA GLU A 42 40.35 5.66 -18.56
C GLU A 42 39.27 5.40 -19.63
N ASP A 43 39.26 4.20 -20.22
CA ASP A 43 38.31 3.74 -21.26
C ASP A 43 36.99 3.18 -20.70
N THR A 44 36.86 3.14 -19.37
CA THR A 44 35.74 2.50 -18.69
C THR A 44 34.98 3.54 -17.85
N GLU A 45 33.69 3.69 -18.13
CA GLU A 45 32.76 4.48 -17.33
C GLU A 45 31.92 3.54 -16.47
N LYS A 46 32.00 3.71 -15.14
CA LYS A 46 31.16 3.01 -14.18
C LYS A 46 30.23 3.99 -13.48
N ARG A 47 28.93 3.70 -13.50
CA ARG A 47 27.92 4.54 -12.85
C ARG A 47 26.92 3.69 -12.09
N LEU A 48 26.51 4.18 -10.93
CA LEU A 48 25.39 3.65 -10.16
C LEU A 48 24.23 4.63 -10.24
N ARG A 49 23.07 4.16 -10.69
CA ARG A 49 21.85 4.94 -10.87
C ARG A 49 20.77 4.43 -9.93
N LEU A 50 20.15 5.31 -9.15
CA LEU A 50 18.89 5.03 -8.49
C LEU A 50 17.75 5.60 -9.33
N GLU A 51 16.85 4.73 -9.77
CA GLU A 51 15.57 5.12 -10.36
C GLU A 51 14.45 4.97 -9.33
N ILE A 52 13.59 5.98 -9.23
CA ILE A 52 12.43 6.00 -8.34
C ILE A 52 11.18 6.25 -9.19
N VAL A 53 10.19 5.37 -9.06
CA VAL A 53 8.94 5.45 -9.82
C VAL A 53 7.76 5.45 -8.84
N LYS A 54 6.88 6.45 -8.94
CA LYS A 54 5.61 6.47 -8.19
C LYS A 54 4.66 5.45 -8.81
N GLN A 55 4.14 4.55 -7.99
CA GLN A 55 3.15 3.53 -8.35
C GLN A 55 1.89 3.70 -7.50
N PRO A 56 0.73 3.17 -7.92
CA PRO A 56 -0.48 3.20 -7.09
C PRO A 56 -0.32 2.50 -5.73
N THR A 57 0.60 1.55 -5.64
CA THR A 57 0.91 0.74 -4.46
C THR A 57 2.04 1.31 -3.58
N GLY A 58 2.72 2.38 -4.02
CA GLY A 58 3.85 2.96 -3.29
C GLY A 58 4.92 3.57 -4.21
N MET A 59 6.18 3.50 -3.78
CA MET A 59 7.33 3.92 -4.58
C MET A 59 8.20 2.71 -4.89
N LEU A 60 8.47 2.47 -6.17
CA LEU A 60 9.43 1.50 -6.63
C LEU A 60 10.81 2.15 -6.69
N THR A 61 11.82 1.49 -6.13
CA THR A 61 13.22 1.95 -6.19
C THR A 61 14.10 0.89 -6.85
N ARG A 62 14.88 1.27 -7.86
CA ARG A 62 15.80 0.39 -8.57
C ARG A 62 17.20 0.97 -8.58
N TRP A 63 18.15 0.23 -8.04
CA TRP A 63 19.57 0.54 -8.13
C TRP A 63 20.14 -0.19 -9.34
N ILE A 64 20.69 0.56 -10.29
CA ILE A 64 21.15 0.07 -11.58
C ILE A 64 22.64 0.40 -11.71
N LEU A 65 23.46 -0.63 -11.77
CA LEU A 65 24.87 -0.51 -12.09
C LEU A 65 25.04 -0.60 -13.60
N THR A 66 25.62 0.45 -14.18
CA THR A 66 26.01 0.45 -15.60
C THR A 66 27.53 0.52 -15.72
N GLU A 67 28.09 -0.37 -16.54
CA GLU A 67 29.49 -0.30 -16.98
C GLU A 67 29.50 -0.11 -18.49
N LYS A 68 30.12 0.98 -18.95
CA LYS A 68 30.36 1.26 -20.37
C LYS A 68 31.86 1.17 -20.65
N MET A 69 32.23 0.40 -21.65
CA MET A 69 33.61 0.34 -22.16
C MET A 69 33.63 0.84 -23.60
N ASP A 70 34.54 1.77 -23.88
CA ASP A 70 34.84 2.19 -25.24
C ASP A 70 35.43 1.00 -26.01
N THR A 71 35.09 0.87 -27.31
CA THR A 71 35.69 -0.14 -28.19
C THR A 71 36.66 0.53 -29.17
N ASP A 72 37.35 -0.27 -29.98
CA ASP A 72 38.24 0.23 -31.04
C ASP A 72 37.50 1.10 -32.08
N ASP A 73 36.16 1.01 -32.15
CA ASP A 73 35.30 1.92 -32.90
C ASP A 73 34.72 2.98 -31.94
N PRO A 74 35.05 4.28 -32.11
CA PRO A 74 34.53 5.36 -31.28
C PRO A 74 33.00 5.49 -31.30
N ALA A 75 32.34 4.94 -32.31
CA ALA A 75 30.88 4.94 -32.44
C ALA A 75 30.20 3.75 -31.74
N VAL A 76 30.98 2.78 -31.23
CA VAL A 76 30.45 1.57 -30.59
C VAL A 76 30.99 1.46 -29.16
N ARG A 77 30.07 1.32 -28.21
CA ARG A 77 30.38 1.10 -26.79
C ARG A 77 29.74 -0.19 -26.33
N LEU A 78 30.47 -0.96 -25.53
CA LEU A 78 29.90 -2.09 -24.81
C LEU A 78 29.27 -1.56 -23.52
N GLU A 79 27.95 -1.71 -23.39
CA GLU A 79 27.20 -1.30 -22.20
C GLU A 79 26.59 -2.54 -21.55
N THR A 80 26.77 -2.66 -20.24
CA THR A 80 26.10 -3.67 -19.43
C THR A 80 25.33 -2.97 -18.32
N GLU A 81 24.07 -3.34 -18.13
CA GLU A 81 23.21 -2.82 -17.07
C GLU A 81 22.71 -3.96 -16.19
N ARG A 82 22.85 -3.80 -14.87
CA ARG A 82 22.41 -4.78 -13.88
C ARG A 82 21.69 -4.09 -12.73
N PHE A 83 20.55 -4.63 -12.32
CA PHE A 83 19.90 -4.18 -11.08
C PHE A 83 20.64 -4.82 -9.91
N VAL A 84 21.16 -4.01 -9.00
CA VAL A 84 22.01 -4.46 -7.90
C VAL A 84 21.50 -3.96 -6.57
N GLU A 85 21.75 -4.70 -5.50
CA GLU A 85 21.58 -4.19 -4.14
C GLU A 85 22.92 -3.55 -3.72
N PRO A 86 22.98 -2.22 -3.48
CA PRO A 86 24.23 -1.56 -3.15
C PRO A 86 24.73 -2.02 -1.78
N SER A 87 26.03 -2.33 -1.68
CA SER A 87 26.64 -2.67 -0.39
C SER A 87 26.83 -1.41 0.46
N GLU A 88 27.00 -1.61 1.77
CA GLU A 88 27.39 -0.56 2.71
C GLU A 88 28.67 0.19 2.30
N GLU A 89 29.59 -0.50 1.63
CA GLU A 89 30.81 0.10 1.09
C GLU A 89 30.48 0.99 -0.12
N THR A 90 29.69 0.47 -1.08
CA THR A 90 29.23 1.25 -2.24
C THR A 90 28.51 2.52 -1.81
N LEU A 91 27.60 2.45 -0.81
CA LEU A 91 26.86 3.61 -0.31
C LEU A 91 27.77 4.68 0.30
N ARG A 92 28.89 4.29 0.94
CA ARG A 92 29.88 5.25 1.44
C ARG A 92 30.64 5.94 0.32
N GLU A 93 30.98 5.22 -0.74
CA GLU A 93 31.66 5.78 -1.91
C GLU A 93 30.84 6.87 -2.60
N LEU A 94 29.50 6.74 -2.60
CA LEU A 94 28.60 7.73 -3.24
C LEU A 94 28.76 9.16 -2.69
N ARG A 95 29.19 9.31 -1.43
CA ARG A 95 29.41 10.62 -0.79
C ARG A 95 30.49 11.46 -1.49
N ASN A 96 31.43 10.82 -2.17
CA ASN A 96 32.53 11.49 -2.88
C ASN A 96 32.38 11.44 -4.40
N ALA A 97 31.36 10.77 -4.91
CA ALA A 97 31.12 10.60 -6.33
C ALA A 97 30.50 11.85 -6.96
N ARG A 98 30.77 12.09 -8.24
CA ARG A 98 30.04 13.12 -9.00
C ARG A 98 28.62 12.64 -9.28
N VAL A 99 27.63 13.50 -9.10
CA VAL A 99 26.20 13.15 -9.18
C VAL A 99 25.44 14.02 -10.17
N VAL A 100 24.44 13.42 -10.80
CA VAL A 100 23.37 14.10 -11.56
C VAL A 100 22.03 13.69 -10.98
N VAL A 101 21.13 14.66 -10.82
CA VAL A 101 19.77 14.46 -10.30
C VAL A 101 18.80 15.01 -11.35
N LYS A 102 17.84 14.20 -11.75
CA LYS A 102 16.85 14.61 -12.76
C LYS A 102 15.51 13.90 -12.58
N GLN A 103 14.46 14.49 -13.14
CA GLN A 103 13.18 13.84 -13.34
C GLN A 103 12.97 13.67 -14.84
N ARG A 104 12.75 12.42 -15.26
CA ARG A 104 12.53 12.03 -16.65
C ARG A 104 11.04 11.81 -16.89
N TYR A 105 10.51 12.48 -17.91
CA TYR A 105 9.14 12.33 -18.39
C TYR A 105 9.14 11.58 -19.72
N PHE A 106 8.35 10.51 -19.80
CA PHE A 106 8.16 9.76 -21.05
C PHE A 106 6.88 10.23 -21.74
N LEU A 107 7.02 10.73 -22.97
CA LEU A 107 5.90 11.22 -23.79
C LEU A 107 5.49 10.20 -24.86
N SER A 108 6.48 9.50 -25.42
CA SER A 108 6.28 8.49 -26.47
C SER A 108 7.31 7.38 -26.30
N GLU A 109 6.94 6.16 -26.72
CA GLU A 109 7.83 4.99 -26.73
C GLU A 109 8.45 4.73 -28.10
N ASP A 110 7.78 5.11 -29.19
CA ASP A 110 8.32 4.97 -30.55
C ASP A 110 7.84 6.10 -31.50
N PRO A 111 8.74 7.01 -31.92
CA PRO A 111 10.10 7.16 -31.41
C PRO A 111 10.04 7.46 -29.89
N GLU A 112 11.06 7.05 -29.16
CA GLU A 112 11.12 7.30 -27.72
C GLU A 112 11.34 8.80 -27.54
N ILE A 113 10.41 9.49 -26.88
CA ILE A 113 10.50 10.93 -26.63
C ILE A 113 10.49 11.11 -25.12
N VAL A 114 11.61 11.61 -24.60
CA VAL A 114 11.79 11.88 -23.17
C VAL A 114 12.17 13.31 -22.93
N ILE A 115 11.75 13.84 -21.78
CA ILE A 115 12.19 15.13 -21.27
C ILE A 115 12.91 14.89 -19.95
N ASP A 116 14.18 15.30 -19.87
CA ASP A 116 14.97 15.30 -18.65
C ASP A 116 14.98 16.69 -18.03
N GLU A 117 14.24 16.88 -16.94
CA GLU A 117 14.32 18.07 -16.09
C GLU A 117 15.44 17.87 -15.07
N PHE A 118 16.54 18.62 -15.19
CA PHE A 118 17.63 18.57 -14.24
C PHE A 118 17.27 19.29 -12.94
N LEU A 119 17.48 18.63 -11.80
CA LEU A 119 17.08 19.10 -10.49
C LEU A 119 18.31 19.53 -9.68
N THR A 120 18.19 20.61 -8.91
CA THR A 120 19.32 21.25 -8.21
C THR A 120 19.13 21.25 -6.68
N PRO A 121 19.03 20.07 -6.01
CA PRO A 121 18.84 20.02 -4.56
C PRO A 121 20.05 20.60 -3.83
N GLY A 122 19.80 21.31 -2.72
CA GLY A 122 20.84 21.87 -1.84
C GLY A 122 21.90 22.69 -2.59
N ASP A 123 23.16 22.24 -2.55
CA ASP A 123 24.32 22.89 -3.16
C ASP A 123 24.62 22.45 -4.61
N ILE A 124 23.84 21.51 -5.17
CA ILE A 124 24.04 21.01 -6.54
C ILE A 124 23.73 22.12 -7.55
N ARG A 125 24.75 22.58 -8.27
CA ARG A 125 24.63 23.58 -9.34
C ARG A 125 25.36 23.10 -10.57
N TYR A 126 24.63 23.03 -11.67
CA TYR A 126 25.16 22.63 -12.96
C TYR A 126 25.68 23.87 -13.73
N ASP A 127 26.73 23.70 -14.53
CA ASP A 127 27.38 24.77 -15.29
C ASP A 127 26.58 25.15 -16.55
N PHE A 128 25.47 25.84 -16.34
CA PHE A 128 24.55 26.31 -17.39
C PHE A 128 24.49 27.84 -17.45
N ASP A 129 24.36 28.38 -18.67
CA ASP A 129 24.09 29.80 -18.90
C ASP A 129 22.59 30.18 -18.72
N PHE A 130 21.75 29.23 -18.29
CA PHE A 130 20.29 29.37 -18.21
C PHE A 130 19.72 28.76 -16.92
N GLU A 131 18.73 29.41 -16.30
CA GLU A 131 17.99 28.89 -15.14
C GLU A 131 17.00 27.78 -15.56
N ASN A 132 17.09 26.60 -14.92
CA ASN A 132 16.19 25.43 -15.07
C ASN A 132 16.08 24.85 -16.48
N LEU A 133 17.10 24.08 -16.86
CA LEU A 133 17.18 23.43 -18.16
C LEU A 133 16.42 22.10 -18.17
N ALA A 134 15.57 21.91 -19.19
CA ALA A 134 15.11 20.60 -19.60
C ALA A 134 15.75 20.22 -20.94
N VAL A 135 16.19 18.97 -21.07
CA VAL A 135 16.67 18.42 -22.33
C VAL A 135 15.63 17.45 -22.85
N LEU A 136 15.17 17.67 -24.07
CA LEU A 136 14.31 16.72 -24.76
C LEU A 136 15.19 15.81 -25.63
N GLU A 137 15.04 14.51 -25.46
CA GLU A 137 15.72 13.49 -26.28
C GLU A 137 14.67 12.75 -27.11
N VAL A 138 14.93 12.61 -28.41
CA VAL A 138 14.15 11.77 -29.32
C VAL A 138 15.03 10.65 -29.85
N GLU A 139 14.72 9.42 -29.50
CA GLU A 139 15.45 8.23 -29.93
C GLU A 139 14.63 7.43 -30.95
N GLU A 140 15.21 7.19 -32.12
CA GLU A 140 14.56 6.45 -33.19
C GLU A 140 14.61 4.93 -32.92
N LYS A 141 13.50 4.34 -32.45
CA LYS A 141 13.34 2.89 -32.31
C LYS A 141 12.96 2.26 -33.65
N SER A 142 11.70 1.82 -33.83
CA SER A 142 11.24 1.25 -35.10
C SER A 142 10.78 2.34 -36.08
N LEU A 143 10.25 3.45 -35.57
CA LEU A 143 9.91 4.61 -36.40
C LEU A 143 11.17 5.42 -36.70
N LYS A 144 11.51 5.50 -37.99
CA LYS A 144 12.62 6.30 -38.49
C LYS A 144 12.11 7.67 -38.90
N ILE A 145 12.89 8.69 -38.57
CA ILE A 145 12.55 10.08 -38.87
C ILE A 145 13.44 10.54 -40.01
N ASP A 146 12.83 10.73 -41.18
CA ASP A 146 13.55 10.96 -42.43
C ASP A 146 14.11 12.40 -42.50
N THR A 147 13.39 13.38 -41.95
CA THR A 147 13.80 14.80 -41.98
C THR A 147 13.62 15.52 -40.64
N GLU A 148 14.38 16.59 -40.42
CA GLU A 148 14.22 17.49 -39.26
C GLU A 148 12.84 18.16 -39.23
N GLU A 149 12.22 18.35 -40.40
CA GLU A 149 10.90 18.96 -40.54
C GLU A 149 9.78 18.00 -40.08
N ASP A 150 9.94 16.70 -40.33
CA ASP A 150 9.07 15.66 -39.77
C ASP A 150 9.20 15.57 -38.25
N LEU A 151 10.43 15.70 -37.73
CA LEU A 151 10.71 15.76 -36.29
C LEU A 151 10.03 16.97 -35.63
N LYS A 152 10.18 18.16 -36.22
CA LYS A 152 9.50 19.38 -35.76
C LYS A 152 7.98 19.25 -35.84
N GLY A 153 7.45 18.63 -36.88
CA GLY A 153 6.02 18.33 -37.01
C GLY A 153 5.51 17.39 -35.92
N LEU A 154 6.28 16.36 -35.57
CA LEU A 154 5.98 15.43 -34.48
C LEU A 154 5.95 16.16 -33.12
N LEU A 155 6.99 16.94 -32.82
CA LEU A 155 7.07 17.73 -31.59
C LEU A 155 5.93 18.76 -31.50
N ALA A 156 5.59 19.43 -32.61
CA ALA A 156 4.47 20.37 -32.64
C ALA A 156 3.11 19.71 -32.35
N ARG A 157 2.89 18.47 -32.78
CA ARG A 157 1.67 17.69 -32.44
C ARG A 157 1.58 17.36 -30.95
N LEU A 158 2.73 17.27 -30.27
CA LEU A 158 2.83 17.12 -28.82
C LEU A 158 2.77 18.46 -28.09
N GLY A 159 2.58 19.58 -28.80
CA GLY A 159 2.54 20.93 -28.23
C GLY A 159 3.91 21.56 -27.99
N ILE A 160 4.99 20.98 -28.53
CA ILE A 160 6.38 21.42 -28.34
C ILE A 160 6.83 22.19 -29.59
N SER A 161 6.91 23.52 -29.51
CA SER A 161 7.19 24.37 -30.68
C SER A 161 8.48 25.19 -30.62
N GLY A 162 9.06 25.47 -29.45
CA GLY A 162 10.29 26.26 -29.30
C GLY A 162 11.52 25.48 -28.84
N ALA A 163 11.47 24.14 -28.90
CA ALA A 163 12.62 23.30 -28.64
C ALA A 163 13.77 23.60 -29.63
N LYS A 164 14.95 23.93 -29.12
CA LYS A 164 16.14 24.24 -29.93
C LYS A 164 17.03 23.03 -30.07
N LEU A 165 17.29 22.58 -31.30
CA LEU A 165 18.20 21.45 -31.55
C LEU A 165 19.61 21.79 -31.05
N LEU A 166 20.25 20.84 -30.36
CA LEU A 166 21.65 20.93 -29.95
C LEU A 166 22.56 20.47 -31.09
N GLU A 167 23.61 21.24 -31.37
CA GLU A 167 24.56 20.97 -32.46
C GLU A 167 26.02 21.07 -31.98
N GLY A 168 26.91 20.30 -32.60
CA GLY A 168 28.35 20.40 -32.38
C GLY A 168 28.78 20.20 -30.92
N ASN A 169 29.57 21.13 -30.38
CA ASN A 169 30.13 21.06 -29.03
C ASN A 169 29.06 21.09 -27.92
N ASP A 170 27.86 21.60 -28.19
CA ASP A 170 26.78 21.64 -27.21
C ASP A 170 26.32 20.22 -26.85
N ILE A 171 26.33 19.28 -27.80
CA ILE A 171 25.97 17.87 -27.54
C ILE A 171 26.90 17.25 -26.49
N GLU A 172 28.22 17.50 -26.58
CA GLU A 172 29.19 17.03 -25.58
C GLU A 172 29.00 17.72 -24.23
N ARG A 173 28.73 19.04 -24.22
CA ARG A 173 28.48 19.80 -22.99
C ARG A 173 27.30 19.22 -22.21
N PHE A 174 26.22 18.83 -22.90
CA PHE A 174 24.99 18.32 -22.28
C PHE A 174 24.99 16.80 -22.02
N LYS A 175 26.12 16.10 -22.15
CA LYS A 175 26.22 14.71 -21.68
C LYS A 175 26.20 14.65 -20.14
N ASN A 176 25.40 13.74 -19.58
CA ASN A 176 25.26 13.58 -18.12
C ASN A 176 26.60 13.51 -17.36
N LYS A 177 27.64 12.87 -17.91
CA LYS A 177 28.96 12.76 -17.26
C LYS A 177 29.66 14.11 -17.12
N ASN A 178 29.46 14.98 -18.10
CA ASN A 178 30.04 16.31 -18.10
C ASN A 178 29.24 17.25 -17.20
N LEU A 179 27.93 17.02 -17.07
CA LEU A 179 27.06 17.74 -16.13
C LEU A 179 27.25 17.33 -14.67
N ALA A 180 27.72 16.11 -14.39
CA ALA A 180 27.82 15.59 -13.03
C ALA A 180 28.70 16.47 -12.12
N VAL A 181 28.25 16.76 -10.90
CA VAL A 181 28.98 17.62 -9.96
C VAL A 181 29.26 16.90 -8.64
N THR A 182 30.32 17.30 -7.95
CA THR A 182 30.54 16.91 -6.55
C THR A 182 29.64 17.73 -5.64
N THR A 183 29.12 17.13 -4.58
CA THR A 183 28.22 17.78 -3.61
C THR A 183 28.64 17.40 -2.19
N SER A 184 28.32 18.25 -1.23
CA SER A 184 28.47 17.93 0.20
C SER A 184 27.26 17.21 0.80
N LEU A 185 26.15 17.09 0.04
CA LEU A 185 24.91 16.47 0.49
C LEU A 185 25.09 14.97 0.74
N ASP A 186 24.37 14.48 1.74
CA ASP A 186 24.27 13.04 1.95
C ASP A 186 23.45 12.40 0.80
N PRO A 187 23.86 11.25 0.24
CA PRO A 187 23.09 10.57 -0.80
C PRO A 187 21.61 10.39 -0.45
N PHE A 188 21.27 10.15 0.82
CA PHE A 188 19.88 9.97 1.25
C PHE A 188 19.08 11.28 1.24
N GLU A 189 19.71 12.44 1.44
CA GLU A 189 19.04 13.75 1.31
C GLU A 189 18.63 14.01 -0.14
N ILE A 190 19.49 13.64 -1.10
CA ILE A 190 19.20 13.73 -2.53
C ILE A 190 18.03 12.80 -2.89
N VAL A 191 18.04 11.58 -2.35
CA VAL A 191 16.97 10.60 -2.56
C VAL A 191 15.64 11.08 -1.96
N GLU A 192 15.65 11.66 -0.76
CA GLU A 192 14.44 12.21 -0.14
C GLU A 192 13.89 13.41 -0.94
N TYR A 193 14.76 14.31 -1.40
CA TYR A 193 14.37 15.41 -2.28
C TYR A 193 13.63 14.91 -3.53
N LEU A 194 14.19 13.88 -4.16
CA LEU A 194 13.60 13.30 -5.37
C LEU A 194 12.29 12.57 -5.09
N LYS A 195 12.18 11.85 -3.97
CA LYS A 195 10.90 11.24 -3.53
C LYS A 195 9.82 12.29 -3.35
N ASN A 196 10.14 13.41 -2.68
CA ASN A 196 9.20 14.52 -2.48
C ASN A 196 8.82 15.18 -3.81
N ARG A 197 9.75 15.28 -4.76
CA ARG A 197 9.47 15.78 -6.12
C ARG A 197 8.50 14.89 -6.89
N LEU A 198 8.69 13.57 -6.80
CA LEU A 198 7.85 12.57 -7.46
C LEU A 198 6.47 12.40 -6.82
N MET A 199 6.24 12.91 -5.61
CA MET A 199 4.89 12.93 -5.03
C MET A 199 3.89 13.69 -5.92
N GLY A 200 4.38 14.60 -6.78
CA GLY A 200 3.55 15.41 -7.67
C GLY A 200 3.05 16.66 -6.96
N LYS A 201 1.86 17.13 -7.34
CA LYS A 201 1.24 18.32 -6.75
C LYS A 201 1.02 18.13 -5.25
N VAL A 202 1.36 19.15 -4.46
CA VAL A 202 1.19 19.15 -3.02
C VAL A 202 0.34 20.32 -2.56
N PHE A 203 -0.65 20.00 -1.72
CA PHE A 203 -1.40 20.95 -0.93
C PHE A 203 -0.74 21.09 0.44
N VAL A 204 -0.26 22.29 0.75
CA VAL A 204 0.27 22.60 2.08
C VAL A 204 -0.86 23.14 2.94
N VAL A 205 -1.13 22.51 4.08
CA VAL A 205 -2.04 23.04 5.10
C VAL A 205 -1.20 23.56 6.25
N MET A 206 -1.36 24.85 6.57
CA MET A 206 -0.62 25.47 7.66
C MET A 206 -1.52 26.34 8.52
N ALA A 207 -1.23 26.36 9.82
CA ALA A 207 -1.78 27.37 10.71
C ALA A 207 -1.05 28.71 10.48
N VAL A 208 -1.80 29.81 10.52
CA VAL A 208 -1.23 31.15 10.33
C VAL A 208 -1.05 31.81 11.70
N GLY A 209 0.18 32.23 11.98
CA GLY A 209 0.52 32.96 13.20
C GLY A 209 0.68 34.46 12.99
N THR A 210 1.37 35.10 13.93
CA THR A 210 1.66 36.54 13.89
C THR A 210 3.09 36.82 13.44
N SER A 211 3.80 35.85 12.87
CA SER A 211 5.25 36.01 12.62
C SER A 211 5.52 37.02 11.50
N VAL A 212 4.77 36.94 10.40
CA VAL A 212 4.81 37.92 9.29
C VAL A 212 4.62 39.35 9.82
N PHE A 213 3.77 39.52 10.83
CA PHE A 213 3.49 40.81 11.43
C PHE A 213 4.65 41.40 12.22
N THR A 214 5.32 40.59 13.05
CA THR A 214 6.49 41.03 13.81
C THR A 214 7.55 41.61 12.87
N TYR A 215 7.77 40.97 11.72
CA TYR A 215 8.68 41.47 10.69
C TYR A 215 8.20 42.76 10.03
N LEU A 216 6.90 42.90 9.79
CA LEU A 216 6.33 44.12 9.20
C LEU A 216 6.41 45.34 10.14
N LYS A 217 6.29 45.14 11.46
CA LYS A 217 6.47 46.22 12.46
C LYS A 217 7.91 46.74 12.52
N GLU A 218 8.90 45.88 12.27
CA GLU A 218 10.32 46.26 12.28
C GLU A 218 10.74 47.01 11.00
N ILE A 219 10.02 46.82 9.90
CA ILE A 219 10.33 47.39 8.60
C ILE A 219 9.39 48.58 8.36
N CYS A 220 9.75 49.77 8.90
CA CYS A 220 9.12 51.03 8.50
C CYS A 220 9.21 51.16 6.97
N LEU A 221 8.15 50.80 6.22
CA LEU A 221 8.16 50.61 4.77
C LEU A 221 8.40 51.94 4.02
N PRO A 222 9.64 52.28 3.56
CA PRO A 222 9.91 53.53 2.87
C PRO A 222 9.68 53.40 1.35
N LYS A 223 9.45 52.18 0.84
CA LYS A 223 9.46 51.82 -0.60
C LYS A 223 8.20 51.09 -1.12
N GLY A 224 7.09 51.11 -0.37
CA GLY A 224 5.82 50.51 -0.79
C GLY A 224 5.74 48.97 -0.67
N LEU A 225 4.52 48.45 -0.47
CA LEU A 225 4.24 47.03 -0.19
C LEU A 225 4.55 46.10 -1.37
N LYS A 226 4.48 46.59 -2.61
CA LYS A 226 4.76 45.81 -3.83
C LYS A 226 6.23 45.44 -3.96
N GLU A 227 7.13 46.39 -3.71
CA GLU A 227 8.58 46.15 -3.74
C GLU A 227 9.00 45.21 -2.59
N TYR A 228 8.35 45.37 -1.44
CA TYR A 228 8.49 44.47 -0.31
C TYR A 228 8.06 43.03 -0.67
N ALA A 229 6.87 42.86 -1.23
CA ALA A 229 6.35 41.55 -1.60
C ALA A 229 7.21 40.88 -2.68
N LYS A 230 7.67 41.62 -3.68
CA LYS A 230 8.63 41.14 -4.67
C LYS A 230 9.94 40.70 -4.02
N ARG A 231 10.47 41.47 -3.07
CA ARG A 231 11.72 41.14 -2.38
C ARG A 231 11.60 39.80 -1.63
N TYR A 232 10.54 39.60 -0.85
CA TYR A 232 10.30 38.33 -0.16
C TYR A 232 9.96 37.18 -1.11
N ALA A 233 9.17 37.43 -2.16
CA ALA A 233 8.89 36.44 -3.20
C ALA A 233 10.15 36.01 -3.94
N ASN A 234 11.09 36.94 -4.19
CA ASN A 234 12.39 36.63 -4.76
C ASN A 234 13.21 35.80 -3.77
N SER A 235 13.24 36.13 -2.47
CA SER A 235 13.91 35.31 -1.46
C SER A 235 13.33 33.90 -1.31
N LEU A 236 12.03 33.71 -1.55
CA LEU A 236 11.42 32.37 -1.63
C LEU A 236 11.96 31.56 -2.82
N LYS A 237 12.20 32.24 -3.95
CA LYS A 237 12.72 31.64 -5.19
C LYS A 237 14.25 31.54 -5.22
N ALA A 238 14.92 32.31 -4.38
CA ALA A 238 16.37 32.40 -4.30
C ALA A 238 16.97 31.11 -3.74
N SER A 239 18.13 30.73 -4.29
CA SER A 239 18.87 29.56 -3.79
C SER A 239 19.50 29.87 -2.42
N GLN A 240 19.75 28.85 -1.58
CA GLN A 240 20.27 29.03 -0.20
C GLN A 240 21.54 29.89 -0.07
N ASN A 241 22.27 30.14 -1.17
CA ASN A 241 23.49 30.94 -1.20
C ASN A 241 23.29 32.43 -1.57
N ASP A 242 22.07 32.89 -1.82
CA ASP A 242 21.82 34.32 -1.99
C ASP A 242 21.96 35.04 -0.64
N LYS A 243 23.09 35.75 -0.50
CA LYS A 243 23.51 36.53 0.68
C LYS A 243 22.69 37.80 0.91
N ASP A 244 21.50 37.92 0.33
CA ASP A 244 20.54 38.93 0.74
C ASP A 244 20.01 38.49 2.11
N GLY A 245 20.68 38.92 3.19
CA GLY A 245 20.43 38.56 4.59
C GLY A 245 19.05 38.96 5.14
N ILE A 246 17.99 38.62 4.42
CA ILE A 246 16.59 38.86 4.74
C ILE A 246 16.09 37.61 5.45
N ARG A 247 15.82 37.78 6.74
CA ARG A 247 15.21 36.71 7.53
C ARG A 247 13.74 36.58 7.13
N LEU A 248 13.35 35.39 6.67
CA LEU A 248 11.98 35.09 6.30
C LEU A 248 11.11 34.90 7.57
N PRO A 249 9.87 35.40 7.60
CA PRO A 249 8.86 35.00 8.57
C PRO A 249 8.68 33.48 8.59
N ALA A 250 8.27 32.93 9.73
CA ALA A 250 8.14 31.48 9.93
C ALA A 250 7.25 30.81 8.86
N GLU A 251 6.14 31.47 8.47
CA GLU A 251 5.23 30.99 7.44
C GLU A 251 5.88 30.95 6.05
N LEU A 252 6.65 31.97 5.68
CA LEU A 252 7.33 32.05 4.38
C LEU A 252 8.56 31.12 4.33
N GLU A 253 9.33 31.09 5.41
CA GLU A 253 10.47 30.21 5.55
C GLU A 253 10.05 28.74 5.48
N LEU A 254 8.87 28.38 6.00
CA LEU A 254 8.33 27.02 5.82
C LEU A 254 8.13 26.69 4.33
N VAL A 255 7.40 27.55 3.61
CA VAL A 255 7.11 27.32 2.19
C VAL A 255 8.41 27.15 1.44
N LYS A 256 9.42 27.97 1.75
CA LYS A 256 10.77 27.82 1.22
C LYS A 256 11.40 26.47 1.57
N MET A 257 11.39 26.05 2.84
CA MET A 257 11.99 24.78 3.27
C MET A 257 11.33 23.57 2.62
N LEU A 258 10.01 23.59 2.44
CA LEU A 258 9.29 22.52 1.72
C LEU A 258 9.67 22.51 0.24
N SER A 259 9.76 23.67 -0.41
CA SER A 259 10.25 23.77 -1.78
C SER A 259 11.71 23.30 -1.91
N ASP A 260 12.59 23.68 -0.98
CA ASP A 260 13.98 23.27 -0.92
C ASP A 260 14.13 21.75 -0.66
N LYS A 261 13.14 21.12 -0.01
CA LYS A 261 13.00 19.65 0.15
C LYS A 261 12.40 18.95 -1.08
N GLY A 262 12.09 19.67 -2.16
CA GLY A 262 11.66 19.11 -3.44
C GLY A 262 10.14 19.10 -3.68
N PHE A 263 9.32 19.55 -2.73
CA PHE A 263 7.85 19.53 -2.87
C PHE A 263 7.35 20.51 -3.95
N ARG A 264 6.48 20.02 -4.85
CA ARG A 264 5.74 20.86 -5.83
C ARG A 264 4.47 21.43 -5.20
N ILE A 265 4.64 22.51 -4.44
CA ILE A 265 3.51 23.18 -3.78
C ILE A 265 2.64 23.86 -4.84
N SER A 266 1.42 23.34 -5.04
CA SER A 266 0.43 23.92 -5.96
C SER A 266 -0.53 24.86 -5.24
N ARG A 267 -0.91 24.51 -4.01
CA ARG A 267 -1.89 25.27 -3.21
C ARG A 267 -1.52 25.28 -1.74
N ILE A 268 -1.79 26.40 -1.08
CA ILE A 268 -1.60 26.60 0.35
C ILE A 268 -2.95 26.89 1.00
N TYR A 269 -3.39 26.03 1.91
CA TYR A 269 -4.56 26.25 2.76
C TYR A 269 -4.11 26.87 4.08
N ALA A 270 -4.44 28.15 4.23
CA ALA A 270 -4.13 28.94 5.41
C ALA A 270 -5.27 28.84 6.44
N MET A 271 -5.01 28.19 7.57
CA MET A 271 -5.94 28.10 8.70
C MET A 271 -5.81 29.37 9.57
N THR A 272 -6.85 30.21 9.59
CA THR A 272 -6.81 31.56 10.19
C THR A 272 -7.90 31.71 11.26
N ASN A 273 -7.63 32.31 12.42
CA ASN A 273 -8.62 32.60 13.47
C ASN A 273 -9.62 33.74 13.13
N ARG A 274 -10.93 33.59 13.34
CA ARG A 274 -11.94 34.60 12.97
C ARG A 274 -11.84 36.03 13.53
N PRO A 275 -11.10 36.44 14.58
CA PRO A 275 -10.88 37.87 14.77
C PRO A 275 -9.99 38.47 13.66
N PHE A 276 -9.60 37.71 12.63
CA PHE A 276 -9.17 38.22 11.33
C PHE A 276 -10.22 39.11 10.65
N ILE A 277 -11.51 39.12 11.03
CA ILE A 277 -12.44 40.23 10.75
C ILE A 277 -13.44 40.27 11.91
N ASP A 278 -13.33 41.27 12.79
CA ASP A 278 -14.18 41.36 13.98
C ASP A 278 -15.68 41.33 13.62
N LYS A 279 -16.49 40.64 14.45
CA LYS A 279 -17.96 40.64 14.34
C LYS A 279 -18.55 42.03 14.59
N GLN A 280 -17.78 42.95 15.16
CA GLN A 280 -18.19 44.34 15.40
C GLN A 280 -18.07 45.25 14.17
N LEU A 281 -17.46 44.79 13.07
CA LEU A 281 -17.42 45.54 11.82
C LEU A 281 -18.71 45.32 11.05
N GLU A 282 -19.49 46.39 10.89
CA GLU A 282 -20.67 46.36 10.03
C GLU A 282 -20.23 45.96 8.59
N GLU A 283 -21.12 45.30 7.84
CA GLU A 283 -20.91 44.92 6.42
C GLU A 283 -20.27 46.04 5.54
N PRO A 284 -20.63 47.33 5.70
CA PRO A 284 -20.00 48.44 5.00
C PRO A 284 -18.49 48.58 5.30
N ASP A 285 -18.08 48.46 6.56
CA ASP A 285 -16.67 48.59 6.98
C ASP A 285 -15.79 47.43 6.52
N LYS A 286 -16.38 46.26 6.29
CA LYS A 286 -15.68 45.11 5.67
C LYS A 286 -15.40 45.36 4.20
N ARG A 287 -16.38 45.89 3.46
CA ARG A 287 -16.20 46.29 2.05
C ARG A 287 -15.19 47.41 1.94
N ASP A 288 -15.26 48.40 2.82
CA ASP A 288 -14.38 49.56 2.82
C ASP A 288 -12.93 49.15 3.15
N LEU A 289 -12.71 48.23 4.10
CA LEU A 289 -11.38 47.68 4.40
C LEU A 289 -10.82 46.83 3.24
N LEU A 290 -11.64 45.94 2.65
CA LEU A 290 -11.25 45.15 1.49
C LEU A 290 -10.95 46.03 0.29
N GLN A 291 -11.73 47.07 0.08
CA GLN A 291 -11.54 48.06 -0.99
C GLN A 291 -10.27 48.89 -0.74
N THR A 292 -10.07 49.41 0.46
CA THR A 292 -8.86 50.14 0.89
C THR A 292 -7.61 49.28 0.72
N LEU A 293 -7.63 48.02 1.16
CA LEU A 293 -6.50 47.10 1.00
C LEU A 293 -6.28 46.72 -0.47
N THR A 294 -7.35 46.57 -1.24
CA THR A 294 -7.26 46.34 -2.69
C THR A 294 -6.68 47.56 -3.41
N GLU A 295 -7.01 48.77 -2.97
CA GLU A 295 -6.45 50.03 -3.48
C GLU A 295 -4.98 50.20 -3.06
N VAL A 296 -4.60 49.92 -1.80
CA VAL A 296 -3.20 49.87 -1.33
C VAL A 296 -2.38 48.81 -2.07
N LEU A 297 -2.98 47.67 -2.41
CA LEU A 297 -2.33 46.62 -3.20
C LEU A 297 -2.24 46.97 -4.70
N LYS A 298 -3.09 47.88 -5.20
CA LYS A 298 -3.11 48.36 -6.58
C LYS A 298 -2.27 49.61 -6.80
N ASP A 299 -2.05 50.43 -5.78
CA ASP A 299 -1.29 51.68 -5.85
C ASP A 299 0.20 51.47 -5.48
N PRO A 300 1.12 51.49 -6.45
CA PRO A 300 2.55 51.24 -6.23
C PRO A 300 3.27 52.37 -5.48
N GLU A 301 2.65 53.54 -5.30
CA GLU A 301 3.24 54.70 -4.62
C GLU A 301 2.53 55.08 -3.32
N PHE A 302 1.90 54.12 -2.63
CA PHE A 302 1.19 54.41 -1.37
C PHE A 302 2.15 54.97 -0.30
N ALA A 303 2.30 56.30 -0.31
CA ALA A 303 3.13 57.11 0.57
C ALA A 303 2.34 57.43 1.84
N GLY A 304 2.09 56.41 2.65
CA GLY A 304 1.23 56.54 3.82
C GLY A 304 1.67 55.64 4.97
N CYS A 305 2.96 55.71 5.37
CA CYS A 305 3.48 54.95 6.52
C CYS A 305 2.61 55.13 7.77
N GLU A 306 2.03 56.31 7.97
CA GLU A 306 1.20 56.64 9.14
C GLU A 306 -0.22 56.05 9.05
N GLN A 307 -0.88 56.11 7.89
CA GLN A 307 -2.19 55.46 7.66
C GLN A 307 -2.08 53.94 7.67
N PHE A 308 -1.02 53.36 7.09
CA PHE A 308 -0.78 51.92 7.12
C PHE A 308 -0.43 51.43 8.52
N SER A 309 0.38 52.18 9.29
CA SER A 309 0.66 51.87 10.70
C SER A 309 -0.59 51.95 11.56
N LYS A 310 -1.46 52.95 11.33
CA LYS A 310 -2.74 53.08 12.05
C LYS A 310 -3.74 51.97 11.69
N LEU A 311 -3.80 51.57 10.42
CA LEU A 311 -4.56 50.39 9.97
C LEU A 311 -4.03 49.09 10.58
N LEU A 312 -2.71 48.95 10.68
CA LEU A 312 -2.06 47.85 11.37
C LEU A 312 -2.44 47.85 12.85
N GLU A 313 -2.43 48.99 13.55
CA GLU A 313 -2.81 49.09 14.97
C GLU A 313 -4.31 48.80 15.23
N GLU A 314 -5.20 49.23 14.34
CA GLU A 314 -6.65 49.10 14.52
C GLU A 314 -7.21 47.73 14.03
N ARG A 315 -6.57 47.09 13.05
CA ARG A 315 -7.07 45.88 12.37
C ARG A 315 -5.95 44.87 12.07
N GLU A 316 -5.17 44.55 13.11
CA GLU A 316 -3.94 43.74 13.07
C GLU A 316 -4.08 42.42 12.29
N ALA A 317 -5.15 41.67 12.54
CA ALA A 317 -5.31 40.33 12.03
C ALA A 317 -5.58 40.30 10.50
N PRO A 318 -6.68 40.82 9.92
CA PRO A 318 -7.03 40.65 8.49
C PRO A 318 -5.89 41.00 7.52
N ILE A 319 -5.16 42.05 7.88
CA ILE A 319 -4.05 42.60 7.11
C ILE A 319 -2.89 41.59 7.03
N GLN A 320 -2.63 40.81 8.09
CA GLN A 320 -1.58 39.78 8.10
C GLN A 320 -1.83 38.68 7.08
N TYR A 321 -3.05 38.12 7.06
CA TYR A 321 -3.40 37.09 6.08
C TYR A 321 -3.32 37.63 4.65
N LEU A 322 -3.81 38.87 4.42
CA LEU A 322 -3.81 39.47 3.09
C LEU A 322 -2.39 39.76 2.59
N ILE A 323 -1.47 40.20 3.46
CA ILE A 323 -0.06 40.38 3.10
C ILE A 323 0.62 39.05 2.83
N LEU A 324 0.42 38.05 3.69
CA LEU A 324 0.94 36.68 3.47
C LEU A 324 0.44 36.12 2.14
N LYS A 325 -0.87 36.21 1.89
CA LYS A 325 -1.50 35.84 0.61
C LYS A 325 -0.85 36.57 -0.54
N PHE A 326 -0.69 37.89 -0.45
CA PHE A 326 -0.10 38.69 -1.51
C PHE A 326 1.34 38.28 -1.82
N ILE A 327 2.19 38.09 -0.80
CA ILE A 327 3.59 37.65 -0.98
C ILE A 327 3.63 36.28 -1.67
N LEU A 328 2.84 35.32 -1.18
CA LEU A 328 2.79 33.97 -1.74
C LEU A 328 2.21 33.95 -3.16
N THR A 329 1.20 34.76 -3.46
CA THR A 329 0.66 34.90 -4.82
C THR A 329 1.67 35.55 -5.77
N VAL A 330 2.44 36.57 -5.33
CA VAL A 330 3.55 37.13 -6.12
C VAL A 330 4.65 36.09 -6.33
N ALA A 331 4.85 35.18 -5.37
CA ALA A 331 5.76 34.04 -5.52
C ALA A 331 5.23 32.94 -6.46
N GLY A 332 3.94 32.97 -6.83
CA GLY A 332 3.31 32.04 -7.78
C GLY A 332 2.43 30.95 -7.12
N PHE A 333 2.14 31.05 -5.82
CA PHE A 333 1.32 30.06 -5.11
C PHE A 333 -0.16 30.45 -5.08
N GLU A 334 -1.04 29.45 -5.25
CA GLU A 334 -2.47 29.61 -4.94
C GLU A 334 -2.67 29.54 -3.41
N VAL A 335 -3.34 30.54 -2.83
CA VAL A 335 -3.59 30.59 -1.37
C VAL A 335 -5.08 30.66 -1.08
N VAL A 336 -5.58 29.66 -0.36
CA VAL A 336 -6.98 29.52 0.05
C VAL A 336 -7.11 29.75 1.55
N ASN A 337 -8.05 30.61 1.95
CA ASN A 337 -8.35 30.84 3.36
C ASN A 337 -9.30 29.77 3.92
N LYS A 338 -9.00 29.22 5.10
CA LYS A 338 -9.92 28.41 5.90
C LYS A 338 -10.09 29.09 7.28
N PRO A 339 -11.12 29.94 7.44
CA PRO A 339 -11.33 30.70 8.66
C PRO A 339 -11.93 29.82 9.77
N LEU A 340 -11.33 29.85 10.95
CA LEU A 340 -11.72 29.11 12.14
C LEU A 340 -12.41 30.05 13.14
N GLU A 341 -13.62 29.71 13.61
CA GLU A 341 -14.33 30.46 14.64
C GLU A 341 -13.91 30.01 16.04
N PHE A 342 -13.03 30.75 16.72
CA PHE A 342 -12.69 30.39 18.09
C PHE A 342 -12.30 31.51 19.03
N ASN A 343 -12.77 31.38 20.27
CA ASN A 343 -12.25 32.07 21.45
C ASN A 343 -11.48 31.05 22.29
N ILE A 344 -10.13 31.07 22.21
CA ILE A 344 -9.23 30.10 22.88
C ILE A 344 -9.40 30.12 24.42
N ILE A 345 -10.04 31.17 24.96
CA ILE A 345 -10.24 31.34 26.40
C ILE A 345 -11.32 30.37 26.94
N THR A 346 -12.12 29.76 26.05
CA THR A 346 -13.26 28.91 26.43
C THR A 346 -13.07 27.46 25.99
N SER A 347 -13.56 26.50 26.80
CA SER A 347 -13.60 25.08 26.42
C SER A 347 -14.49 24.82 25.20
N GLU A 348 -15.61 25.53 25.08
CA GLU A 348 -16.48 25.52 23.90
C GLU A 348 -15.71 25.96 22.65
N GLY A 349 -14.97 27.07 22.74
CA GLY A 349 -14.14 27.57 21.65
C GLY A 349 -13.06 26.58 21.22
N ALA A 350 -12.37 25.92 22.16
CA ALA A 350 -11.35 24.93 21.85
C ALA A 350 -11.92 23.69 21.13
N SER A 351 -13.08 23.19 21.57
CA SER A 351 -13.77 22.07 20.92
C SER A 351 -14.20 22.43 19.49
N LYS A 352 -14.78 23.62 19.30
CA LYS A 352 -15.16 24.13 17.97
C LYS A 352 -13.98 24.27 17.01
N VAL A 353 -12.78 24.63 17.50
CA VAL A 353 -11.56 24.63 16.65
C VAL A 353 -11.29 23.23 16.12
N LEU A 354 -11.24 22.24 17.01
CA LEU A 354 -10.90 20.87 16.63
C LEU A 354 -11.85 20.37 15.55
N GLN A 355 -13.16 20.54 15.74
CA GLN A 355 -14.18 20.12 14.78
C GLN A 355 -14.07 20.83 13.44
N GLN A 356 -13.85 22.16 13.45
CA GLN A 356 -13.72 22.92 12.22
C GLN A 356 -12.46 22.56 11.45
N VAL A 357 -11.33 22.38 12.14
CA VAL A 357 -10.08 21.88 11.54
C VAL A 357 -10.34 20.50 10.93
N TRP A 358 -10.96 19.58 11.68
CA TRP A 358 -11.25 18.23 11.19
C TRP A 358 -12.10 18.25 9.92
N ARG A 359 -13.21 19.00 9.93
CA ARG A 359 -14.09 19.16 8.77
C ARG A 359 -13.38 19.76 7.57
N TYR A 360 -12.57 20.81 7.78
CA TYR A 360 -11.82 21.43 6.70
C TYR A 360 -10.75 20.49 6.16
N MET A 361 -10.11 19.70 7.00
CA MET A 361 -9.14 18.71 6.56
C MET A 361 -9.79 17.58 5.78
N ASP A 362 -10.95 17.08 6.19
CA ASP A 362 -11.73 16.08 5.43
C ASP A 362 -12.13 16.63 4.04
N GLU A 363 -12.57 17.90 3.98
CA GLU A 363 -12.87 18.59 2.71
C GLU A 363 -11.61 18.73 1.82
N ILE A 364 -10.49 19.16 2.40
CA ILE A 364 -9.22 19.31 1.68
C ILE A 364 -8.71 17.96 1.19
N SER A 365 -8.86 16.88 1.97
CA SER A 365 -8.51 15.50 1.57
C SER A 365 -9.28 15.06 0.34
N SER A 366 -10.61 15.26 0.34
CA SER A 366 -11.45 14.93 -0.81
C SER A 366 -11.02 15.70 -2.07
N ILE A 367 -10.75 17.01 -1.95
CA ILE A 367 -10.30 17.82 -3.09
C ILE A 367 -8.92 17.38 -3.57
N ALA A 368 -8.01 17.03 -2.64
CA ALA A 368 -6.67 16.56 -2.97
C ALA A 368 -6.72 15.24 -3.75
N GLU A 369 -7.54 14.28 -3.29
CA GLU A 369 -7.76 13.00 -3.99
C GLU A 369 -8.33 13.20 -5.40
N GLU A 370 -9.33 14.07 -5.57
CA GLU A 370 -9.91 14.40 -6.88
C GLU A 370 -8.89 15.04 -7.84
N GLN A 371 -7.94 15.81 -7.31
CA GLN A 371 -6.91 16.50 -8.09
C GLN A 371 -5.58 15.74 -8.17
N GLY A 372 -5.51 14.52 -7.61
CA GLY A 372 -4.28 13.74 -7.53
C GLY A 372 -3.15 14.44 -6.76
N ALA A 373 -3.49 15.30 -5.80
CA ALA A 373 -2.55 16.04 -4.98
C ALA A 373 -2.32 15.35 -3.63
N GLU A 374 -1.09 15.44 -3.11
CA GLU A 374 -0.77 14.99 -1.76
C GLU A 374 -0.93 16.13 -0.75
N ILE A 375 -1.21 15.79 0.50
CA ILE A 375 -1.35 16.78 1.57
C ILE A 375 -0.09 16.76 2.44
N VAL A 376 0.48 17.95 2.65
CA VAL A 376 1.57 18.19 3.60
C VAL A 376 1.04 19.11 4.69
N ILE A 377 1.09 18.64 5.94
CA ILE A 377 0.54 19.35 7.10
C ILE A 377 1.67 19.99 7.88
N GLU A 378 1.50 21.26 8.26
CA GLU A 378 2.41 21.96 9.15
C GLU A 378 1.72 22.50 10.40
N SER A 379 2.44 22.44 11.52
CA SER A 379 1.88 22.62 12.86
C SER A 379 2.71 23.52 13.78
N ALA A 380 3.67 24.30 13.28
CA ALA A 380 4.49 25.17 14.13
C ALA A 380 4.10 26.65 14.04
N SER A 381 3.58 27.09 12.90
CA SER A 381 3.16 28.49 12.75
C SER A 381 1.72 28.67 13.27
N GLY A 382 1.51 29.54 14.26
CA GLY A 382 0.16 29.90 14.72
C GLY A 382 -0.33 29.27 16.05
N PRO A 383 -1.64 29.33 16.34
CA PRO A 383 -2.17 28.93 17.63
C PRO A 383 -1.98 27.44 17.91
N ARG A 384 -1.42 27.11 19.08
CA ARG A 384 -1.10 25.72 19.48
C ARG A 384 -2.28 24.75 19.35
N SER A 385 -3.51 25.21 19.61
CA SER A 385 -4.72 24.38 19.47
C SER A 385 -4.98 23.94 18.03
N VAL A 386 -4.71 24.80 17.04
CA VAL A 386 -4.87 24.48 15.61
C VAL A 386 -3.78 23.51 15.16
N ALA A 387 -2.54 23.79 15.55
CA ALA A 387 -1.40 22.90 15.33
C ALA A 387 -1.65 21.48 15.85
N MET A 388 -2.12 21.35 17.10
CA MET A 388 -2.47 20.06 17.70
C MET A 388 -3.61 19.38 16.93
N ALA A 389 -4.65 20.12 16.53
CA ALA A 389 -5.75 19.56 15.76
C ALA A 389 -5.30 19.02 14.39
N LEU A 390 -4.42 19.75 13.70
CA LEU A 390 -3.83 19.34 12.42
C LEU A 390 -2.96 18.09 12.57
N GLN A 391 -2.10 18.03 13.59
CA GLN A 391 -1.29 16.84 13.88
C GLN A 391 -2.15 15.63 14.23
N LEU A 392 -3.17 15.80 15.08
CA LEU A 392 -4.10 14.73 15.40
C LEU A 392 -4.79 14.22 14.13
N TRP A 393 -5.33 15.12 13.31
CA TRP A 393 -5.94 14.71 12.04
C TRP A 393 -4.94 13.94 11.15
N ALA A 394 -3.68 14.39 11.06
CA ALA A 394 -2.64 13.72 10.28
C ALA A 394 -2.42 12.27 10.76
N LEU A 395 -2.23 12.09 12.07
CA LEU A 395 -2.00 10.78 12.69
C LEU A 395 -3.19 9.83 12.49
N PHE A 396 -4.42 10.31 12.71
CA PHE A 396 -5.65 9.50 12.56
C PHE A 396 -6.05 9.20 11.11
N ASN A 397 -5.40 9.84 10.14
CA ASN A 397 -5.61 9.60 8.71
C ASN A 397 -4.33 9.13 8.00
N GLN A 398 -3.32 8.68 8.77
CA GLN A 398 -2.07 8.11 8.26
C GLN A 398 -1.34 9.03 7.25
N LYS A 399 -1.32 10.34 7.55
CA LYS A 399 -0.58 11.34 6.78
C LYS A 399 0.62 11.84 7.57
N ASP A 400 1.71 12.09 6.86
CA ASP A 400 2.88 12.73 7.45
C ASP A 400 2.56 14.18 7.84
N SER A 401 3.15 14.64 8.94
CA SER A 401 3.12 16.06 9.30
C SER A 401 4.53 16.56 9.55
N TYR A 402 4.73 17.85 9.38
CA TYR A 402 6.01 18.51 9.56
C TYR A 402 5.89 19.54 10.68
N LEU A 403 6.92 19.57 11.52
CA LEU A 403 7.04 20.50 12.61
C LEU A 403 8.33 21.30 12.43
N LYS A 404 8.22 22.62 12.53
CA LYS A 404 9.38 23.50 12.53
C LYS A 404 9.60 24.13 13.90
N TYR A 405 10.75 23.91 14.51
CA TYR A 405 11.10 24.63 15.75
C TYR A 405 11.55 26.06 15.44
N GLU A 406 11.30 26.99 16.36
CA GLU A 406 11.80 28.36 16.23
C GLU A 406 13.34 28.31 16.10
N ARG A 407 13.88 28.92 15.03
CA ARG A 407 15.33 28.97 14.72
C ARG A 407 15.97 27.64 14.30
N ALA A 408 15.18 26.57 14.09
CA ALA A 408 15.72 25.35 13.50
C ALA A 408 16.01 25.55 12.02
N LEU A 409 17.14 24.99 11.57
CA LEU A 409 17.55 24.98 10.16
C LEU A 409 16.79 23.93 9.34
N GLU A 410 16.07 23.02 10.01
CA GLU A 410 15.36 21.90 9.39
C GLU A 410 13.96 21.71 9.98
N THR A 411 13.06 21.15 9.17
CA THR A 411 11.76 20.67 9.65
C THR A 411 11.87 19.22 10.10
N THR A 412 11.29 18.91 11.26
CA THR A 412 11.14 17.55 11.75
C THR A 412 9.92 16.92 11.10
N ARG A 413 10.11 15.82 10.37
CA ARG A 413 9.03 14.98 9.86
C ARG A 413 8.50 14.11 11.00
N ILE A 414 7.20 14.19 11.25
CA ILE A 414 6.44 13.27 12.08
C ILE A 414 5.83 12.26 11.11
N PRO A 415 6.42 11.07 10.97
CA PRO A 415 5.92 10.08 10.02
C PRO A 415 4.51 9.64 10.43
N ALA A 416 3.70 9.33 9.44
CA ALA A 416 2.43 8.66 9.61
C ALA A 416 2.68 7.34 10.36
N VAL A 417 2.19 7.27 11.59
CA VAL A 417 2.04 6.02 12.33
C VAL A 417 0.55 5.74 12.37
N GLY A 418 0.16 4.48 12.16
CA GLY A 418 -1.23 4.04 12.22
C GLY A 418 -1.81 4.20 13.63
N ILE A 419 -2.13 5.44 14.01
CA ILE A 419 -2.85 5.76 15.22
C ILE A 419 -4.34 5.70 14.90
N ASP A 420 -5.05 5.06 15.81
CA ASP A 420 -6.49 4.90 15.71
C ASP A 420 -7.14 5.23 17.04
N TRP A 421 -8.46 5.34 17.04
CA TRP A 421 -9.23 5.37 18.27
C TRP A 421 -9.04 4.01 18.94
N ASP A 422 -8.85 4.02 20.26
CA ASP A 422 -8.85 2.77 21.02
C ASP A 422 -10.25 2.15 20.91
N LEU A 423 -10.40 1.22 19.96
CA LEU A 423 -11.69 0.61 19.66
C LEU A 423 -12.21 -0.21 20.84
N ASN A 424 -11.32 -0.74 21.71
CA ASN A 424 -11.73 -1.46 22.91
C ASN A 424 -12.34 -0.49 23.92
N TYR A 425 -11.65 0.63 24.18
CA TYR A 425 -12.19 1.69 25.02
C TYR A 425 -13.51 2.24 24.47
N VAL A 426 -13.61 2.44 23.15
CA VAL A 426 -14.85 2.91 22.51
C VAL A 426 -15.96 1.86 22.56
N ASP A 427 -15.66 0.56 22.41
CA ASP A 427 -16.64 -0.54 22.51
C ASP A 427 -17.20 -0.66 23.93
N GLU A 428 -16.34 -0.62 24.96
CA GLU A 428 -16.75 -0.58 26.37
C GLU A 428 -17.70 0.59 26.67
N MET A 429 -17.44 1.73 26.04
CA MET A 429 -18.23 2.95 26.20
C MET A 429 -19.37 3.07 25.18
N ALA A 430 -19.50 2.17 24.18
CA ALA A 430 -20.39 2.36 23.03
C ALA A 430 -21.87 2.50 23.42
N SER A 431 -22.28 1.72 24.43
CA SER A 431 -23.63 1.76 25.00
C SER A 431 -23.95 3.05 25.77
N LEU A 432 -22.91 3.73 26.27
CA LEU A 432 -23.02 5.03 26.95
C LEU A 432 -22.88 6.18 25.95
N PHE A 433 -22.03 6.00 24.93
CA PHE A 433 -21.87 6.92 23.82
C PHE A 433 -23.19 7.12 23.08
N SER A 434 -23.98 6.09 22.81
CA SER A 434 -25.29 6.23 22.15
C SER A 434 -26.27 7.13 22.92
N VAL A 435 -26.24 7.10 24.26
CA VAL A 435 -27.09 7.93 25.12
C VAL A 435 -26.67 9.42 25.09
N VAL A 436 -25.38 9.68 24.89
CA VAL A 436 -24.79 11.03 24.88
C VAL A 436 -24.75 11.63 23.46
N LEU A 437 -24.55 10.80 22.44
CA LEU A 437 -24.38 11.19 21.04
C LEU A 437 -25.67 11.60 20.34
N ASP A 438 -26.80 11.02 20.73
CA ASP A 438 -28.09 11.37 20.14
C ASP A 438 -28.58 12.76 20.61
N LYS A 439 -27.84 13.42 21.51
CA LYS A 439 -28.19 14.71 22.13
C LYS A 439 -27.04 15.73 22.09
N THR A 440 -26.61 16.15 20.91
CA THR A 440 -25.72 17.33 20.73
C THR A 440 -24.38 17.27 21.49
N GLU A 441 -23.46 18.17 21.19
CA GLU A 441 -22.10 18.20 21.78
C GLU A 441 -22.04 18.84 23.18
N GLU A 442 -23.19 19.34 23.63
CA GLU A 442 -23.40 19.97 24.93
C GLU A 442 -24.36 19.12 25.75
N ILE A 443 -23.98 18.85 27.01
CA ILE A 443 -24.84 18.16 27.97
C ILE A 443 -25.09 19.03 29.20
N THR A 444 -26.26 18.85 29.80
CA THR A 444 -26.64 19.57 31.02
C THR A 444 -25.89 19.02 32.25
N GLU A 445 -25.84 19.79 33.33
CA GLU A 445 -25.24 19.33 34.60
C GLU A 445 -25.97 18.09 35.16
N SER A 446 -27.28 17.99 34.98
CA SER A 446 -28.04 16.79 35.38
C SER A 446 -27.68 15.56 34.54
N GLU A 447 -27.34 15.73 33.27
CA GLU A 447 -26.91 14.63 32.40
C GLU A 447 -25.48 14.22 32.72
N PHE A 448 -24.58 15.19 32.88
CA PHE A 448 -23.19 14.97 33.29
C PHE A 448 -23.09 14.15 34.59
N MET A 449 -23.89 14.48 35.61
CA MET A 449 -23.88 13.77 36.90
C MET A 449 -24.38 12.31 36.82
N LYS A 450 -25.04 11.93 35.72
CA LYS A 450 -25.49 10.54 35.47
C LYS A 450 -24.48 9.74 34.65
N LEU A 451 -23.47 10.40 34.08
CA LEU A 451 -22.44 9.73 33.29
C LEU A 451 -21.48 8.97 34.21
N PRO A 452 -21.06 7.75 33.82
CA PRO A 452 -19.90 7.11 34.40
C PRO A 452 -18.66 8.01 34.28
N ASN A 453 -17.73 7.88 35.23
CA ASN A 453 -16.55 8.75 35.32
C ASN A 453 -15.73 8.74 34.04
N GLU A 454 -15.66 7.61 33.36
CA GLU A 454 -14.92 7.37 32.13
C GLU A 454 -15.46 8.25 30.98
N VAL A 455 -16.78 8.35 30.84
CA VAL A 455 -17.44 9.19 29.83
C VAL A 455 -17.46 10.65 30.25
N ALA A 456 -17.70 10.92 31.55
CA ALA A 456 -17.71 12.28 32.09
C ALA A 456 -16.37 13.00 31.85
N ARG A 457 -15.25 12.29 31.87
CA ARG A 457 -13.90 12.84 31.58
C ARG A 457 -13.71 13.37 30.16
N LEU A 458 -14.58 13.00 29.22
CA LEU A 458 -14.54 13.54 27.85
C LEU A 458 -15.08 14.98 27.79
N PHE A 459 -15.81 15.41 28.82
CA PHE A 459 -16.47 16.71 28.88
C PHE A 459 -15.73 17.70 29.78
N ASN A 460 -15.59 18.92 29.29
CA ASN A 460 -15.05 20.04 30.05
C ASN A 460 -16.17 20.98 30.49
N ARG A 461 -16.13 21.42 31.75
CA ARG A 461 -17.08 22.41 32.27
C ARG A 461 -16.69 23.80 31.79
N GLU A 462 -17.61 24.47 31.12
CA GLU A 462 -17.44 25.87 30.75
C GLU A 462 -17.91 26.79 31.88
N TYR A 463 -17.21 27.91 32.05
CA TYR A 463 -17.55 28.95 33.00
C TYR A 463 -17.61 30.33 32.33
N TYR A 464 -18.57 31.16 32.76
CA TYR A 464 -18.59 32.59 32.46
C TYR A 464 -18.55 33.40 33.76
N PHE A 465 -18.12 34.66 33.65
CA PHE A 465 -18.20 35.62 34.74
C PHE A 465 -19.51 36.39 34.64
N ALA A 466 -20.40 36.21 35.61
CA ALA A 466 -21.57 37.08 35.75
C ALA A 466 -21.13 38.50 36.19
N ASN A 467 -21.99 39.50 36.02
CA ASN A 467 -21.74 40.94 36.29
C ASN A 467 -21.13 41.26 37.69
N ASN A 468 -21.14 40.32 38.63
CA ASN A 468 -20.56 40.44 39.97
C ASN A 468 -19.20 39.70 40.13
N ASN A 469 -18.45 39.44 39.05
CA ASN A 469 -17.24 38.61 39.04
C ASN A 469 -17.42 37.18 39.59
N LYS A 470 -18.67 36.69 39.64
CA LYS A 470 -18.98 35.35 40.12
C LYS A 470 -18.92 34.37 38.95
N LYS A 471 -18.11 33.33 39.10
CA LYS A 471 -17.93 32.26 38.10
C LYS A 471 -19.17 31.36 38.09
N VAL A 472 -19.92 31.34 36.99
CA VAL A 472 -21.13 30.54 36.82
C VAL A 472 -20.89 29.52 35.71
N GLY A 473 -21.29 28.26 35.91
CA GLY A 473 -21.17 27.20 34.90
C GLY A 473 -22.18 27.41 33.78
N LYS A 474 -21.76 27.24 32.52
CA LYS A 474 -22.63 27.38 31.33
C LYS A 474 -23.17 26.03 30.83
N GLY A 475 -22.32 25.00 30.86
CA GLY A 475 -22.61 23.66 30.37
C GLY A 475 -21.34 22.79 30.36
N PHE A 476 -21.47 21.58 29.84
CA PHE A 476 -20.36 20.63 29.65
C PHE A 476 -20.21 20.32 28.17
N TYR A 477 -18.99 20.47 27.64
CA TYR A 477 -18.69 20.29 26.21
C TYR A 477 -17.67 19.20 26.00
N SER A 478 -17.93 18.28 25.06
CA SER A 478 -16.92 17.31 24.63
C SER A 478 -15.79 18.04 23.91
N PHE A 479 -14.53 17.68 24.20
CA PHE A 479 -13.40 18.19 23.43
C PHE A 479 -13.32 17.54 22.04
N TYR A 480 -13.71 16.26 21.93
CA TYR A 480 -13.64 15.48 20.69
C TYR A 480 -14.97 15.47 19.94
N ASP A 481 -14.91 15.34 18.62
CA ASP A 481 -16.08 15.03 17.77
C ASP A 481 -16.49 13.55 17.96
N LEU A 482 -17.34 13.32 18.95
CA LEU A 482 -17.80 11.99 19.30
C LEU A 482 -18.59 11.33 18.15
N SER A 483 -19.23 12.12 17.27
CA SER A 483 -20.00 11.58 16.13
C SER A 483 -19.07 10.99 15.07
N SER A 484 -17.98 11.69 14.76
CA SER A 484 -16.93 11.17 13.87
C SER A 484 -16.22 9.97 14.47
N ILE A 485 -15.97 9.95 15.78
CA ILE A 485 -15.42 8.78 16.49
C ILE A 485 -16.34 7.58 16.32
N ARG A 486 -17.64 7.73 16.59
CA ARG A 486 -18.63 6.64 16.44
C ARG A 486 -18.70 6.14 15.02
N ARG A 487 -18.72 7.03 14.03
CA ARG A 487 -18.74 6.64 12.61
C ARG A 487 -17.50 5.82 12.25
N LYS A 488 -16.30 6.31 12.56
CA LYS A 488 -15.04 5.58 12.32
C LYS A 488 -14.99 4.25 13.09
N TYR A 489 -15.49 4.22 14.32
CA TYR A 489 -15.58 2.99 15.12
C TYR A 489 -16.54 1.97 14.49
N LEU A 490 -17.73 2.39 14.01
CA LEU A 490 -18.67 1.48 13.34
C LEU A 490 -18.10 0.95 12.03
N GLU A 491 -17.43 1.79 11.25
CA GLU A 491 -16.71 1.40 10.03
C GLU A 491 -15.62 0.36 10.34
N LYS A 492 -14.83 0.57 11.40
CA LYS A 492 -13.74 -0.34 11.79
C LYS A 492 -14.18 -1.58 12.55
N LYS A 493 -15.33 -1.55 13.22
CA LYS A 493 -15.92 -2.72 13.88
C LYS A 493 -16.26 -3.81 12.86
N GLU A 494 -16.64 -3.41 11.64
CA GLU A 494 -16.86 -4.35 10.55
C GLU A 494 -15.54 -4.97 10.04
N MET A 495 -14.40 -4.30 10.22
CA MET A 495 -13.11 -4.75 9.73
C MET A 495 -11.92 -4.22 10.55
N PRO A 496 -11.60 -4.85 11.70
CA PRO A 496 -10.64 -4.31 12.67
C PRO A 496 -9.18 -4.39 12.23
N PHE A 497 -8.84 -5.20 11.22
CA PHE A 497 -7.44 -5.48 10.85
C PHE A 497 -7.00 -4.92 9.48
N GLY A 498 -7.85 -4.14 8.80
CA GLY A 498 -7.63 -3.73 7.40
C GLY A 498 -7.73 -4.90 6.41
N TYR A 499 -7.64 -4.62 5.11
CA TYR A 499 -7.93 -5.61 4.05
C TYR A 499 -6.99 -5.57 2.83
N GLY A 500 -5.81 -4.95 2.96
CA GLY A 500 -4.88 -4.85 1.83
C GLY A 500 -5.32 -3.86 0.74
N GLU A 501 -6.02 -2.79 1.14
CA GLU A 501 -6.58 -1.75 0.27
C GLU A 501 -5.58 -1.22 -0.79
N SER A 502 -4.29 -1.11 -0.44
CA SER A 502 -3.26 -0.62 -1.36
C SER A 502 -3.16 -1.42 -2.66
N LEU A 503 -3.43 -2.73 -2.66
CA LEU A 503 -3.37 -3.54 -3.88
C LEU A 503 -4.55 -3.24 -4.82
N ILE A 504 -5.72 -2.89 -4.27
CA ILE A 504 -6.90 -2.52 -5.05
C ILE A 504 -6.63 -1.24 -5.87
N ASN A 505 -5.72 -0.37 -5.40
CA ASN A 505 -5.33 0.85 -6.11
C ASN A 505 -4.62 0.57 -7.46
N VAL A 506 -4.13 -0.64 -7.72
CA VAL A 506 -3.51 -1.00 -9.01
C VAL A 506 -4.50 -0.94 -10.19
N ILE A 507 -5.80 -1.11 -9.90
CA ILE A 507 -6.88 -0.87 -10.86
C ILE A 507 -7.07 0.65 -10.98
N TYR A 508 -6.56 1.23 -12.08
CA TYR A 508 -6.49 2.69 -12.27
C TYR A 508 -7.90 3.32 -12.38
N GLN A 509 -8.11 4.48 -11.76
CA GLN A 509 -9.39 5.19 -11.78
C GLN A 509 -9.65 6.01 -13.06
N ASN A 510 -9.29 5.46 -14.22
CA ASN A 510 -9.38 6.19 -15.48
C ASN A 510 -10.77 6.05 -16.14
N SER A 511 -11.60 5.12 -15.66
CA SER A 511 -12.95 4.87 -16.15
C SER A 511 -13.96 4.67 -15.01
N VAL A 512 -15.25 4.90 -15.32
CA VAL A 512 -16.37 4.60 -14.39
C VAL A 512 -16.41 3.11 -14.04
N LYS A 513 -16.04 2.24 -14.97
CA LYS A 513 -16.02 0.78 -14.77
C LYS A 513 -14.88 0.34 -13.86
N SER A 514 -13.69 0.93 -13.99
CA SER A 514 -12.57 0.64 -13.08
C SER A 514 -12.86 1.09 -11.65
N LYS A 515 -13.59 2.20 -11.46
CA LYS A 515 -14.14 2.59 -10.13
C LYS A 515 -15.15 1.56 -9.60
N ALA A 516 -16.06 1.09 -10.45
CA ALA A 516 -17.03 0.06 -10.08
C ALA A 516 -16.37 -1.28 -9.66
N LEU A 517 -15.30 -1.70 -10.35
CA LEU A 517 -14.51 -2.88 -9.97
C LEU A 517 -13.95 -2.76 -8.56
N ARG A 518 -13.32 -1.61 -8.24
CA ARG A 518 -12.77 -1.35 -6.91
C ARG A 518 -13.83 -1.38 -5.83
N THR A 519 -14.94 -0.64 -6.02
CA THR A 519 -16.05 -0.62 -5.07
C THR A 519 -16.64 -2.01 -4.85
N TYR A 520 -16.73 -2.84 -5.91
CA TYR A 520 -17.14 -4.23 -5.78
C TYR A 520 -16.16 -5.04 -4.92
N LEU A 521 -14.85 -4.93 -5.16
CA LEU A 521 -13.83 -5.65 -4.38
C LEU A 521 -13.87 -5.25 -2.91
N GLU A 522 -13.91 -3.95 -2.61
CA GLU A 522 -14.00 -3.41 -1.25
C GLU A 522 -15.23 -3.97 -0.51
N ASN A 523 -16.40 -3.96 -1.15
CA ASN A 523 -17.62 -4.47 -0.54
C ASN A 523 -17.63 -6.01 -0.44
N GLY A 524 -17.06 -6.73 -1.41
CA GLY A 524 -16.89 -8.18 -1.33
C GLY A 524 -16.08 -8.58 -0.10
N ILE A 525 -14.95 -7.91 0.13
CA ILE A 525 -14.08 -8.16 1.29
C ILE A 525 -14.80 -7.77 2.60
N ILE A 526 -15.32 -6.54 2.69
CA ILE A 526 -15.89 -5.99 3.94
C ILE A 526 -17.21 -6.65 4.34
N ARG A 527 -18.06 -7.02 3.37
CA ARG A 527 -19.45 -7.41 3.64
C ARG A 527 -19.74 -8.88 3.43
N LYS A 528 -18.88 -9.61 2.71
CA LYS A 528 -19.18 -10.99 2.33
C LYS A 528 -18.05 -11.95 2.73
N TRP A 529 -16.89 -11.85 2.09
CA TRP A 529 -15.84 -12.86 2.19
C TRP A 529 -15.27 -12.95 3.61
N ALA A 530 -15.03 -11.82 4.28
CA ALA A 530 -14.54 -11.83 5.66
C ALA A 530 -15.50 -12.52 6.65
N TYR A 531 -16.82 -12.45 6.44
CA TYR A 531 -17.81 -13.04 7.34
C TYR A 531 -18.07 -14.53 7.08
N LEU A 532 -17.76 -15.03 5.89
CA LEU A 532 -17.95 -16.47 5.58
C LEU A 532 -17.11 -17.35 6.50
N TRP A 533 -15.94 -16.87 6.92
CA TRP A 533 -15.04 -17.53 7.86
C TRP A 533 -15.64 -17.84 9.24
N ILE A 534 -16.80 -17.26 9.62
CA ILE A 534 -17.54 -17.65 10.83
C ILE A 534 -17.91 -19.15 10.79
N GLY A 535 -18.11 -19.71 9.59
CA GLY A 535 -18.46 -21.10 9.38
C GLY A 535 -17.29 -22.06 9.17
N ASP A 536 -16.05 -21.65 9.49
CA ASP A 536 -14.86 -22.49 9.26
C ASP A 536 -14.96 -23.85 9.97
N LEU A 537 -14.89 -24.92 9.17
CA LEU A 537 -15.00 -26.31 9.61
C LEU A 537 -13.66 -26.92 10.00
N ILE A 538 -12.56 -26.19 9.80
CA ILE A 538 -11.24 -26.54 10.29
C ILE A 538 -10.98 -25.73 11.57
N PRO A 539 -11.10 -26.34 12.76
CA PRO A 539 -10.97 -25.63 14.03
C PRO A 539 -9.49 -25.35 14.37
N GLU A 540 -8.80 -24.66 13.47
CA GLU A 540 -7.52 -24.00 13.73
C GLU A 540 -7.78 -22.64 14.38
N THR A 541 -8.56 -21.73 13.78
CA THR A 541 -9.10 -20.51 14.43
C THR A 541 -9.85 -19.60 13.42
N VAL A 542 -11.01 -19.06 13.80
CA VAL A 542 -11.83 -18.12 12.99
C VAL A 542 -11.09 -16.80 12.69
N GLU A 543 -10.12 -16.40 13.52
CA GLU A 543 -9.35 -15.17 13.34
C GLU A 543 -8.20 -15.33 12.31
N HIS A 544 -7.82 -16.56 11.97
CA HIS A 544 -6.70 -16.83 11.07
C HIS A 544 -7.04 -16.50 9.62
N SER A 545 -8.27 -16.74 9.22
CA SER A 545 -8.65 -16.77 7.82
C SER A 545 -8.93 -15.37 7.24
N GLN A 546 -9.40 -14.44 8.07
CA GLN A 546 -9.48 -13.00 7.69
C GLN A 546 -8.09 -12.38 7.51
N ARG A 547 -7.13 -12.73 8.38
CA ARG A 547 -5.75 -12.20 8.28
C ARG A 547 -4.96 -12.86 7.16
N HIS A 548 -5.29 -14.09 6.78
CA HIS A 548 -4.66 -14.81 5.68
C HIS A 548 -4.80 -14.02 4.36
N SER A 549 -6.03 -13.74 3.91
CA SER A 549 -6.25 -13.00 2.66
C SER A 549 -5.57 -11.62 2.68
N LYS A 550 -5.60 -10.92 3.82
CA LYS A 550 -4.88 -9.65 4.00
C LYS A 550 -3.38 -9.81 3.77
N ARG A 551 -2.72 -10.82 4.36
CA ARG A 551 -1.28 -11.06 4.19
C ARG A 551 -0.92 -11.35 2.75
N LEU A 552 -1.75 -12.14 2.06
CA LEU A 552 -1.54 -12.41 0.64
C LEU A 552 -1.61 -11.11 -0.18
N MET A 553 -2.61 -10.25 0.08
CA MET A 553 -2.73 -8.94 -0.56
C MET A 553 -1.53 -8.02 -0.29
N GLU A 554 -1.01 -8.00 0.94
CA GLU A 554 0.18 -7.22 1.33
C GLU A 554 1.46 -7.77 0.69
N PHE A 555 1.62 -9.10 0.64
CA PHE A 555 2.73 -9.75 -0.02
C PHE A 555 2.73 -9.42 -1.52
N THR A 556 1.59 -9.55 -2.20
CA THR A 556 1.45 -9.21 -3.63
C THR A 556 1.71 -7.72 -3.90
N LYS A 557 1.23 -6.82 -3.03
CA LYS A 557 1.57 -5.39 -3.12
C LYS A 557 3.08 -5.17 -3.05
N ASN A 558 3.75 -5.77 -2.08
CA ASN A 558 5.21 -5.62 -1.91
C ASN A 558 5.98 -6.26 -3.06
N LEU A 559 5.48 -7.36 -3.62
CA LEU A 559 6.02 -8.00 -4.82
C LEU A 559 6.01 -7.02 -6.00
N LEU A 560 4.88 -6.36 -6.26
CA LEU A 560 4.76 -5.34 -7.30
C LEU A 560 5.67 -4.13 -7.05
N ASN A 561 5.80 -3.68 -5.79
CA ASN A 561 6.66 -2.56 -5.42
C ASN A 561 8.16 -2.87 -5.54
N VAL A 562 8.57 -4.14 -5.49
CA VAL A 562 9.97 -4.58 -5.62
C VAL A 562 10.32 -4.93 -7.07
N MET A 563 9.49 -5.73 -7.73
CA MET A 563 9.69 -6.15 -9.12
C MET A 563 9.37 -5.01 -10.11
N GLY A 564 8.33 -4.24 -9.79
CA GLY A 564 7.68 -3.32 -10.71
C GLY A 564 6.70 -4.02 -11.64
N GLU A 565 5.59 -3.34 -11.93
CA GLU A 565 4.52 -3.87 -12.76
C GLU A 565 4.99 -4.31 -14.15
N ASP A 566 5.86 -3.53 -14.81
CA ASP A 566 6.39 -3.86 -16.14
C ASP A 566 7.10 -5.22 -16.17
N PHE A 567 7.85 -5.56 -15.12
CA PHE A 567 8.51 -6.86 -15.01
C PHE A 567 7.52 -7.93 -14.59
N PHE A 568 6.62 -7.65 -13.65
CA PHE A 568 5.60 -8.61 -13.22
C PHE A 568 4.72 -9.06 -14.39
N LEU A 569 4.35 -8.13 -15.28
CA LEU A 569 3.50 -8.39 -16.45
C LEU A 569 4.29 -8.70 -17.73
N SER A 570 5.62 -8.86 -17.66
CA SER A 570 6.45 -9.13 -18.85
C SER A 570 6.07 -10.37 -19.66
N PRO A 571 5.37 -11.40 -19.12
CA PRO A 571 4.85 -12.49 -19.94
C PRO A 571 3.80 -12.04 -20.96
N PHE A 572 3.25 -10.83 -20.84
CA PHE A 572 2.25 -10.27 -21.74
C PHE A 572 2.83 -9.12 -22.55
N SER A 573 2.41 -9.01 -23.81
CA SER A 573 2.64 -7.79 -24.57
C SER A 573 1.70 -6.68 -24.10
N LYS A 574 2.17 -5.44 -24.18
CA LYS A 574 1.37 -4.25 -23.84
C LYS A 574 0.04 -4.20 -24.59
N GLY A 575 0.08 -4.51 -25.90
CA GLY A 575 -1.11 -4.56 -26.74
C GLY A 575 -2.10 -5.67 -26.39
N GLU A 576 -1.68 -6.76 -25.72
CA GLU A 576 -2.64 -7.75 -25.17
C GLU A 576 -3.39 -7.16 -23.96
N LEU A 577 -2.66 -6.52 -23.05
CA LEU A 577 -3.20 -6.00 -21.79
C LEU A 577 -4.07 -4.75 -21.97
N GLU A 578 -3.80 -3.95 -23.00
CA GLU A 578 -4.55 -2.74 -23.38
C GLU A 578 -5.81 -3.04 -24.20
N LYS A 579 -6.06 -4.29 -24.59
CA LYS A 579 -7.34 -4.67 -25.22
C LYS A 579 -8.47 -4.63 -24.19
N GLU A 580 -9.65 -4.24 -24.65
CA GLU A 580 -10.88 -4.33 -23.85
C GLU A 580 -11.39 -5.78 -23.81
N PHE A 581 -11.55 -6.32 -22.61
CA PHE A 581 -12.29 -7.56 -22.40
C PHE A 581 -13.81 -7.31 -22.44
N ALA A 582 -14.23 -6.19 -21.86
CA ALA A 582 -15.58 -5.66 -21.87
C ALA A 582 -15.51 -4.12 -21.98
N PRO A 583 -16.57 -3.42 -22.42
CA PRO A 583 -16.54 -1.97 -22.61
C PRO A 583 -16.02 -1.23 -21.37
N GLY A 584 -14.90 -0.52 -21.50
CA GLY A 584 -14.26 0.20 -20.40
C GLY A 584 -13.53 -0.66 -19.35
N ILE A 585 -13.31 -1.96 -19.61
CA ILE A 585 -12.53 -2.89 -18.79
C ILE A 585 -11.42 -3.53 -19.64
N LEU A 586 -10.18 -3.17 -19.35
CA LEU A 586 -8.99 -3.73 -20.00
C LEU A 586 -8.67 -5.13 -19.46
N TYR A 587 -7.97 -5.94 -20.25
CA TYR A 587 -7.45 -7.23 -19.76
C TYR A 587 -6.49 -7.08 -18.58
N ARG A 588 -5.71 -5.98 -18.53
CA ARG A 588 -4.91 -5.62 -17.34
C ARG A 588 -5.77 -5.51 -16.08
N ASP A 589 -6.86 -4.75 -16.15
CA ASP A 589 -7.74 -4.51 -15.01
C ASP A 589 -8.47 -5.82 -14.62
N LEU A 590 -8.85 -6.64 -15.60
CA LEU A 590 -9.43 -7.96 -15.38
C LEU A 590 -8.45 -8.90 -14.66
N LEU A 591 -7.17 -8.92 -15.05
CA LEU A 591 -6.13 -9.74 -14.41
C LEU A 591 -6.05 -9.43 -12.92
N TYR A 592 -5.91 -8.16 -12.56
CA TYR A 592 -5.86 -7.75 -11.14
C TYR A 592 -7.17 -8.00 -10.41
N PHE A 593 -8.31 -7.78 -11.08
CA PHE A 593 -9.61 -8.10 -10.51
C PHE A 593 -9.72 -9.59 -10.13
N ILE A 594 -9.40 -10.50 -11.06
CA ILE A 594 -9.46 -11.95 -10.80
C ILE A 594 -8.47 -12.33 -9.70
N LEU A 595 -7.24 -11.80 -9.74
CA LEU A 595 -6.23 -12.05 -8.70
C LEU A 595 -6.74 -11.64 -7.31
N ILE A 596 -7.24 -10.41 -7.16
CA ILE A 596 -7.71 -9.89 -5.87
C ILE A 596 -8.91 -10.70 -5.36
N VAL A 597 -9.86 -11.06 -6.23
CA VAL A 597 -10.96 -11.95 -5.84
C VAL A 597 -10.39 -13.28 -5.36
N ALA A 598 -9.51 -13.90 -6.15
CA ALA A 598 -8.95 -15.21 -5.83
C ALA A 598 -8.20 -15.23 -4.49
N LEU A 599 -7.35 -14.22 -4.20
CA LEU A 599 -6.64 -14.08 -2.91
C LEU A 599 -7.57 -14.01 -1.69
N ASN A 600 -8.85 -13.64 -1.89
CA ASN A 600 -9.83 -13.54 -0.82
C ASN A 600 -10.79 -14.72 -0.75
N VAL A 601 -10.93 -15.51 -1.82
CA VAL A 601 -11.95 -16.57 -1.90
C VAL A 601 -11.38 -17.98 -2.07
N HIS A 602 -10.12 -18.15 -2.47
CA HIS A 602 -9.56 -19.48 -2.82
C HIS A 602 -9.68 -20.50 -1.70
N ASP A 603 -9.57 -20.04 -0.46
CA ASP A 603 -9.56 -20.87 0.75
C ASP A 603 -10.93 -20.97 1.47
N LEU A 604 -11.97 -20.30 0.93
CA LEU A 604 -13.31 -20.32 1.53
C LEU A 604 -14.00 -21.70 1.49
N GLY A 605 -13.45 -22.67 0.76
CA GLY A 605 -13.92 -24.06 0.78
C GLY A 605 -13.88 -24.70 2.17
N HIS A 606 -13.07 -24.18 3.11
CA HIS A 606 -13.08 -24.59 4.50
C HIS A 606 -14.43 -24.37 5.21
N VAL A 607 -15.28 -23.47 4.70
CA VAL A 607 -16.59 -23.17 5.30
C VAL A 607 -17.73 -23.98 4.68
N TYR A 608 -17.45 -24.76 3.63
CA TYR A 608 -18.48 -25.44 2.85
C TYR A 608 -18.54 -26.95 3.18
N PRO A 609 -19.63 -27.43 3.83
CA PRO A 609 -19.65 -28.76 4.46
C PRO A 609 -19.98 -29.93 3.51
N LYS A 610 -20.30 -29.64 2.24
CA LYS A 610 -20.88 -30.62 1.33
C LYS A 610 -20.04 -30.77 0.06
N PHE A 611 -19.72 -32.01 -0.30
CA PHE A 611 -19.09 -32.32 -1.58
C PHE A 611 -19.97 -33.25 -2.42
N ILE A 612 -20.08 -32.96 -3.72
CA ILE A 612 -20.82 -33.79 -4.68
C ILE A 612 -19.84 -34.24 -5.76
N THR A 613 -19.66 -35.55 -5.90
CA THR A 613 -18.78 -36.12 -6.93
C THR A 613 -19.41 -36.03 -8.33
N PRO A 614 -18.61 -36.15 -9.41
CA PRO A 614 -19.14 -36.29 -10.77
C PRO A 614 -20.12 -37.44 -10.96
N SER A 615 -19.95 -38.56 -10.23
CA SER A 615 -20.91 -39.67 -10.22
C SER A 615 -22.21 -39.39 -9.46
N GLY A 616 -22.36 -38.20 -8.88
CA GLY A 616 -23.54 -37.79 -8.12
C GLY A 616 -23.54 -38.24 -6.65
N ARG A 617 -22.42 -38.77 -6.12
CA ARG A 617 -22.34 -39.16 -4.71
C ARG A 617 -22.20 -37.92 -3.83
N ILE A 618 -22.96 -37.89 -2.75
CA ILE A 618 -22.99 -36.79 -1.80
C ILE A 618 -22.23 -37.18 -0.53
N PHE A 619 -21.22 -36.39 -0.20
CA PHE A 619 -20.45 -36.47 1.04
C PHE A 619 -20.79 -35.27 1.93
N HIS A 620 -21.16 -35.56 3.17
CA HIS A 620 -21.18 -34.58 4.25
C HIS A 620 -19.83 -34.64 4.96
N LEU A 621 -19.07 -33.57 4.87
CA LEU A 621 -17.70 -33.49 5.37
C LEU A 621 -17.63 -32.91 6.79
N ASP A 622 -18.78 -32.56 7.38
CA ASP A 622 -18.89 -32.17 8.79
C ASP A 622 -18.26 -33.25 9.69
N GLY A 623 -17.16 -32.89 10.38
CA GLY A 623 -16.40 -33.82 11.23
C GLY A 623 -15.29 -34.60 10.53
N LEU A 624 -14.95 -34.26 9.28
CA LEU A 624 -13.80 -34.78 8.53
C LEU A 624 -12.82 -33.64 8.16
N PRO A 625 -12.18 -33.00 9.15
CA PRO A 625 -11.31 -31.84 8.92
C PRO A 625 -10.14 -32.14 7.97
N SER A 626 -9.61 -33.38 7.92
CA SER A 626 -8.55 -33.71 6.96
C SER A 626 -9.07 -33.74 5.52
N ALA A 627 -10.30 -34.24 5.31
CA ALA A 627 -10.93 -34.20 3.99
C ALA A 627 -11.27 -32.76 3.55
N ILE A 628 -11.77 -31.92 4.45
CA ILE A 628 -12.03 -30.50 4.17
C ILE A 628 -10.74 -29.79 3.78
N ARG A 629 -9.65 -30.02 4.54
CA ARG A 629 -8.31 -29.47 4.22
C ARG A 629 -7.85 -29.92 2.84
N ASP A 630 -8.03 -31.17 2.48
CA ASP A 630 -7.52 -31.70 1.22
C ASP A 630 -8.41 -31.32 0.01
N LEU A 631 -9.70 -31.01 0.24
CA LEU A 631 -10.70 -30.65 -0.78
C LEU A 631 -11.03 -29.16 -0.89
N HIS A 632 -10.49 -28.29 -0.04
CA HIS A 632 -10.90 -26.89 0.05
C HIS A 632 -10.94 -26.16 -1.30
N SER A 633 -9.97 -26.35 -2.20
CA SER A 633 -9.99 -25.75 -3.54
C SER A 633 -11.23 -26.15 -4.36
N GLU A 634 -11.68 -27.40 -4.27
CA GLU A 634 -12.90 -27.87 -4.92
C GLU A 634 -14.16 -27.40 -4.20
N LEU A 635 -14.12 -27.38 -2.87
CA LEU A 635 -15.21 -26.86 -2.05
C LEU A 635 -15.44 -25.37 -2.32
N THR A 636 -14.37 -24.59 -2.54
CA THR A 636 -14.46 -23.20 -2.99
C THR A 636 -15.19 -23.10 -4.33
N VAL A 637 -14.86 -23.95 -5.30
CA VAL A 637 -15.57 -23.99 -6.60
C VAL A 637 -17.06 -24.29 -6.38
N LYS A 638 -17.40 -25.25 -5.52
CA LYS A 638 -18.80 -25.58 -5.20
C LYS A 638 -19.52 -24.45 -4.46
N LEU A 639 -18.84 -23.76 -3.57
CA LEU A 639 -19.36 -22.60 -2.87
C LEU A 639 -19.64 -21.44 -3.83
N ILE A 640 -18.81 -21.24 -4.86
CA ILE A 640 -19.06 -20.24 -5.93
C ILE A 640 -20.29 -20.61 -6.77
N GLU A 641 -20.54 -21.91 -6.99
CA GLU A 641 -21.68 -22.41 -7.75
C GLU A 641 -23.00 -22.36 -6.96
N ASP A 642 -22.93 -22.29 -5.64
CA ASP A 642 -24.10 -22.30 -4.75
C ASP A 642 -24.78 -20.91 -4.71
N LYS A 643 -26.00 -20.86 -5.23
CA LYS A 643 -26.82 -19.64 -5.31
C LYS A 643 -27.36 -19.19 -3.96
N ASP A 644 -27.44 -20.07 -2.97
CA ASP A 644 -27.89 -19.70 -1.63
C ASP A 644 -26.82 -18.90 -0.89
N TYR A 645 -25.54 -19.18 -1.18
CA TYR A 645 -24.42 -18.38 -0.68
C TYR A 645 -24.17 -17.14 -1.53
N ASP A 646 -24.22 -17.25 -2.86
CA ASP A 646 -23.93 -16.16 -3.83
C ASP A 646 -22.69 -15.34 -3.41
N ILE A 647 -21.54 -16.03 -3.25
CA ILE A 647 -20.34 -15.39 -2.67
C ILE A 647 -19.75 -14.30 -3.58
N LEU A 648 -20.09 -14.32 -4.87
CA LEU A 648 -19.64 -13.34 -5.85
C LEU A 648 -20.70 -12.26 -6.14
N GLY A 649 -21.83 -12.24 -5.44
CA GLY A 649 -22.89 -11.25 -5.71
C GLY A 649 -23.23 -11.18 -7.21
N PHE A 650 -23.45 -12.35 -7.82
CA PHE A 650 -23.40 -12.54 -9.27
C PHE A 650 -24.48 -11.69 -9.96
N GLU A 651 -25.74 -11.90 -9.58
CA GLU A 651 -26.88 -11.08 -10.01
C GLU A 651 -27.23 -10.01 -8.98
N LYS A 652 -27.16 -10.36 -7.69
CA LYS A 652 -27.49 -9.46 -6.57
C LYS A 652 -26.21 -8.85 -6.03
N ALA A 653 -26.14 -7.52 -6.03
CA ALA A 653 -25.00 -6.84 -5.48
C ALA A 653 -24.85 -7.10 -3.98
N PHE A 654 -23.63 -6.94 -3.45
CA PHE A 654 -23.37 -7.00 -2.01
C PHE A 654 -24.12 -5.91 -1.22
N ARG A 655 -24.58 -4.84 -1.90
CA ARG A 655 -25.33 -3.71 -1.34
C ARG A 655 -26.11 -2.96 -2.43
N ASP A 656 -27.24 -2.34 -2.07
CA ASP A 656 -28.15 -1.63 -3.01
C ASP A 656 -27.49 -0.58 -3.91
N ASN A 657 -26.43 0.09 -3.44
CA ASN A 657 -25.72 1.15 -4.17
C ASN A 657 -24.41 0.69 -4.84
N VAL A 658 -24.16 -0.62 -4.86
CA VAL A 658 -22.96 -1.23 -5.47
C VAL A 658 -23.42 -2.04 -6.67
N PRO A 659 -22.69 -2.04 -7.80
CA PRO A 659 -23.07 -2.89 -8.94
C PRO A 659 -22.78 -4.37 -8.65
N SER A 660 -23.66 -5.27 -9.12
CA SER A 660 -23.41 -6.71 -9.13
C SER A 660 -22.40 -7.09 -10.22
N LEU A 661 -21.88 -8.33 -10.17
CA LEU A 661 -20.93 -8.81 -11.18
C LEU A 661 -21.51 -8.71 -12.61
N VAL A 662 -22.78 -9.06 -12.78
CA VAL A 662 -23.51 -8.94 -14.06
C VAL A 662 -23.56 -7.49 -14.55
N ASN A 663 -23.77 -6.52 -13.66
CA ASN A 663 -23.84 -5.10 -14.02
C ASN A 663 -22.47 -4.51 -14.38
N ILE A 664 -21.40 -4.97 -13.72
CA ILE A 664 -20.04 -4.54 -14.02
C ILE A 664 -19.63 -4.98 -15.42
N PHE A 665 -19.90 -6.24 -15.77
CA PHE A 665 -19.50 -6.86 -17.04
C PHE A 665 -20.58 -6.80 -18.14
N ASP A 666 -21.57 -5.92 -18.00
CA ASP A 666 -22.63 -5.65 -18.99
C ASP A 666 -23.40 -6.89 -19.47
N GLY A 667 -23.67 -7.83 -18.56
CA GLY A 667 -24.55 -8.96 -18.80
C GLY A 667 -24.00 -10.31 -18.32
N ILE A 668 -24.92 -11.28 -18.24
CA ILE A 668 -24.67 -12.63 -17.71
C ILE A 668 -23.57 -13.33 -18.50
N LYS A 669 -23.54 -13.21 -19.83
CA LYS A 669 -22.57 -13.92 -20.68
C LYS A 669 -21.12 -13.62 -20.29
N LYS A 670 -20.76 -12.34 -20.12
CA LYS A 670 -19.39 -11.95 -19.77
C LYS A 670 -19.11 -12.18 -18.29
N ALA A 671 -20.06 -11.90 -17.40
CA ALA A 671 -19.92 -12.19 -15.98
C ALA A 671 -19.70 -13.70 -15.70
N SER A 672 -20.39 -14.59 -16.42
CA SER A 672 -20.18 -16.05 -16.31
C SER A 672 -18.78 -16.47 -16.74
N VAL A 673 -18.19 -15.83 -17.75
CA VAL A 673 -16.79 -16.08 -18.15
C VAL A 673 -15.83 -15.70 -17.02
N VAL A 674 -16.06 -14.55 -16.38
CA VAL A 674 -15.24 -14.10 -15.24
C VAL A 674 -15.41 -15.03 -14.03
N GLN A 675 -16.64 -15.43 -13.71
CA GLN A 675 -16.90 -16.42 -12.66
C GLN A 675 -16.18 -17.74 -12.94
N GLU A 676 -16.22 -18.24 -14.18
CA GLU A 676 -15.51 -19.47 -14.56
C GLU A 676 -13.99 -19.30 -14.42
N ALA A 677 -13.43 -18.15 -14.81
CA ALA A 677 -12.01 -17.85 -14.62
C ALA A 677 -11.61 -17.87 -13.14
N ILE A 678 -12.40 -17.24 -12.26
CA ILE A 678 -12.18 -17.27 -10.81
C ILE A 678 -12.22 -18.71 -10.28
N LYS A 679 -13.21 -19.53 -10.70
CA LYS A 679 -13.31 -20.94 -10.28
C LYS A 679 -12.07 -21.74 -10.70
N VAL A 680 -11.60 -21.56 -11.94
CA VAL A 680 -10.41 -22.28 -12.44
C VAL A 680 -9.16 -21.84 -11.68
N VAL A 681 -8.97 -20.53 -11.45
CA VAL A 681 -7.85 -20.02 -10.65
C VAL A 681 -7.87 -20.61 -9.23
N CYS A 682 -9.03 -20.57 -8.56
CA CYS A 682 -9.18 -21.10 -7.20
C CYS A 682 -9.02 -22.63 -7.13
N ARG A 683 -9.41 -23.38 -8.15
CA ARG A 683 -9.24 -24.84 -8.19
C ARG A 683 -7.76 -25.23 -8.24
N TYR A 684 -7.01 -24.58 -9.12
CA TYR A 684 -5.66 -25.02 -9.51
C TYR A 684 -4.52 -24.44 -8.66
N HIS A 685 -4.82 -23.69 -7.60
CA HIS A 685 -3.79 -23.17 -6.69
C HIS A 685 -3.11 -24.28 -5.86
N ARG A 686 -3.73 -25.46 -5.69
CA ARG A 686 -3.23 -26.51 -4.79
C ARG A 686 -2.28 -27.52 -5.47
N GLY A 687 -1.38 -28.11 -4.69
CA GLY A 687 -0.33 -29.02 -5.16
C GLY A 687 -0.80 -30.29 -5.90
N TYR A 688 -2.01 -30.79 -5.64
CA TYR A 688 -2.53 -31.92 -6.42
C TYR A 688 -2.82 -31.47 -7.85
N ALA A 689 -3.46 -30.32 -8.06
CA ALA A 689 -3.79 -29.79 -9.37
C ALA A 689 -2.54 -29.20 -10.06
N LEU A 690 -2.04 -29.91 -11.07
CA LEU A 690 -0.84 -29.52 -11.81
C LEU A 690 -1.21 -28.59 -12.99
N VAL A 691 -0.33 -27.65 -13.30
CA VAL A 691 -0.59 -26.62 -14.33
C VAL A 691 -0.44 -27.18 -15.73
N ASP A 692 0.71 -27.79 -16.04
CA ASP A 692 1.07 -28.18 -17.42
C ASP A 692 0.88 -29.67 -17.71
N GLU A 693 1.01 -30.52 -16.70
CA GLU A 693 0.87 -31.97 -16.85
C GLU A 693 -0.33 -32.46 -16.06
N PRO A 694 -1.01 -33.52 -16.51
CA PRO A 694 -2.01 -34.18 -15.68
C PRO A 694 -1.33 -34.86 -14.48
N ILE A 695 -2.10 -35.00 -13.40
CA ILE A 695 -1.64 -35.68 -12.19
C ILE A 695 -1.35 -37.16 -12.51
N LYS A 696 -0.10 -37.60 -12.30
CA LYS A 696 0.28 -39.02 -12.37
C LYS A 696 0.09 -39.75 -11.02
N SER A 697 -0.10 -38.99 -9.94
CA SER A 697 -0.30 -39.52 -8.58
C SER A 697 -1.60 -40.30 -8.46
N ASN A 698 -1.52 -41.43 -7.76
CA ASN A 698 -2.64 -42.32 -7.44
C ASN A 698 -3.20 -42.07 -6.03
N SER A 699 -3.01 -40.87 -5.46
CA SER A 699 -3.38 -40.57 -4.07
C SER A 699 -4.84 -40.91 -3.79
N GLU A 700 -5.07 -41.55 -2.65
CA GLU A 700 -6.35 -42.18 -2.30
C GLU A 700 -7.51 -41.18 -2.33
N PHE A 701 -7.33 -39.96 -1.81
CA PHE A 701 -8.39 -38.94 -1.78
C PHE A 701 -8.86 -38.50 -3.19
N ILE A 702 -7.94 -38.40 -4.18
CA ILE A 702 -8.31 -38.05 -5.57
C ILE A 702 -9.28 -39.07 -6.14
N LYS A 703 -9.06 -40.36 -5.86
CA LYS A 703 -9.92 -41.46 -6.32
C LYS A 703 -11.25 -41.49 -5.56
N ILE A 704 -11.19 -41.33 -4.24
CA ILE A 704 -12.37 -41.31 -3.36
C ILE A 704 -13.35 -40.24 -3.81
N PHE A 705 -12.86 -39.05 -4.11
CA PHE A 705 -13.70 -37.90 -4.46
C PHE A 705 -13.86 -37.67 -5.97
N GLU A 706 -13.27 -38.53 -6.81
CA GLU A 706 -13.37 -38.44 -8.28
C GLU A 706 -12.96 -37.06 -8.81
N LEU A 707 -11.83 -36.55 -8.30
CA LEU A 707 -11.36 -35.21 -8.65
C LEU A 707 -10.88 -35.14 -10.10
N ASP A 708 -11.05 -33.99 -10.74
CA ASP A 708 -10.53 -33.75 -12.08
C ASP A 708 -9.00 -33.67 -12.04
N THR A 709 -8.33 -34.62 -12.69
CA THR A 709 -6.86 -34.72 -12.72
C THR A 709 -6.24 -34.11 -13.97
N ARG A 710 -7.04 -33.47 -14.83
CA ARG A 710 -6.55 -32.79 -16.03
C ARG A 710 -5.69 -31.59 -15.67
N SER A 711 -4.75 -31.26 -16.55
CA SER A 711 -3.89 -30.09 -16.40
C SER A 711 -4.72 -28.80 -16.47
N ALA A 712 -4.24 -27.73 -15.82
CA ALA A 712 -4.87 -26.42 -15.95
C ALA A 712 -4.89 -25.96 -17.41
N VAL A 713 -3.82 -26.22 -18.17
CA VAL A 713 -3.71 -25.87 -19.60
C VAL A 713 -4.86 -26.46 -20.42
N ASP A 714 -5.18 -27.74 -20.20
CA ASP A 714 -6.25 -28.41 -20.95
C ASP A 714 -7.63 -27.85 -20.59
N VAL A 715 -7.88 -27.62 -19.29
CA VAL A 715 -9.16 -27.08 -18.80
C VAL A 715 -9.35 -25.64 -19.27
N VAL A 716 -8.31 -24.82 -19.21
CA VAL A 716 -8.35 -23.41 -19.65
C VAL A 716 -8.65 -23.32 -21.15
N LYS A 717 -8.01 -24.16 -21.98
CA LYS A 717 -8.28 -24.22 -23.43
C LYS A 717 -9.73 -24.62 -23.73
N GLU A 718 -10.28 -25.58 -22.98
CA GLU A 718 -11.68 -26.01 -23.16
C GLU A 718 -12.67 -24.91 -22.75
N LYS A 719 -12.39 -24.20 -21.65
CA LYS A 719 -13.32 -23.23 -21.05
C LYS A 719 -13.31 -21.87 -21.75
N PHE A 720 -12.19 -21.49 -22.35
CA PHE A 720 -12.01 -20.18 -22.98
C PHE A 720 -11.49 -20.30 -24.43
N PRO A 721 -12.08 -21.14 -25.29
CA PRO A 721 -11.47 -21.55 -26.57
C PRO A 721 -11.20 -20.39 -27.53
N ASP A 722 -12.01 -19.34 -27.47
CA ASP A 722 -11.95 -18.19 -28.38
C ASP A 722 -11.20 -16.97 -27.81
N ASP A 723 -10.57 -17.09 -26.64
CA ASP A 723 -9.93 -15.97 -25.93
C ASP A 723 -8.52 -16.34 -25.42
N GLU A 724 -7.54 -16.33 -26.32
CA GLU A 724 -6.14 -16.67 -26.01
C GLU A 724 -5.53 -15.77 -24.92
N THR A 725 -5.88 -14.48 -24.90
CA THR A 725 -5.40 -13.55 -23.87
C THR A 725 -5.95 -13.92 -22.50
N LEU A 726 -7.24 -14.23 -22.38
CA LEU A 726 -7.82 -14.72 -21.14
C LEU A 726 -7.21 -16.07 -20.70
N GLN A 727 -7.00 -17.00 -21.64
CA GLN A 727 -6.35 -18.28 -21.32
C GLN A 727 -4.99 -18.07 -20.67
N LYS A 728 -4.17 -17.20 -21.27
CA LYS A 728 -2.84 -16.83 -20.76
C LYS A 728 -2.93 -16.16 -19.38
N ILE A 729 -3.87 -15.25 -19.18
CA ILE A 729 -4.11 -14.59 -17.88
C ILE A 729 -4.49 -15.61 -16.81
N VAL A 730 -5.44 -16.51 -17.08
CA VAL A 730 -5.87 -17.51 -16.09
C VAL A 730 -4.72 -18.42 -15.68
N LEU A 731 -3.90 -18.88 -16.64
CA LEU A 731 -2.71 -19.69 -16.34
C LEU A 731 -1.68 -18.92 -15.50
N PHE A 732 -1.37 -17.67 -15.89
CA PHE A 732 -0.48 -16.79 -15.12
C PHE A 732 -0.96 -16.61 -13.67
N LEU A 733 -2.25 -16.36 -13.48
CA LEU A 733 -2.84 -16.18 -12.15
C LEU A 733 -2.81 -17.46 -11.30
N ILE A 734 -2.99 -18.64 -11.90
CA ILE A 734 -2.84 -19.93 -11.20
C ILE A 734 -1.42 -20.08 -10.65
N ARG A 735 -0.41 -19.81 -11.48
CA ARG A 735 1.01 -19.95 -11.09
C ARG A 735 1.35 -18.99 -9.94
N TRP A 736 0.96 -17.74 -10.06
CA TRP A 736 1.23 -16.74 -9.02
C TRP A 736 0.44 -16.97 -7.74
N LEU A 737 -0.85 -17.31 -7.81
CA LEU A 737 -1.65 -17.60 -6.62
C LEU A 737 -1.06 -18.77 -5.82
N LYS A 738 -0.63 -19.83 -6.51
CA LYS A 738 0.02 -20.99 -5.89
C LYS A 738 1.29 -20.59 -5.12
N PHE A 739 2.14 -19.76 -5.73
CA PHE A 739 3.34 -19.28 -5.07
C PHE A 739 3.04 -18.33 -3.91
N ILE A 740 2.13 -17.36 -4.10
CA ILE A 740 1.73 -16.38 -3.09
C ILE A 740 1.11 -17.07 -1.87
N ASP A 741 0.22 -18.04 -2.08
CA ASP A 741 -0.36 -18.85 -0.99
C ASP A 741 0.74 -19.67 -0.27
N GLY A 742 1.67 -20.24 -1.03
CA GLY A 742 2.82 -20.98 -0.50
C GLY A 742 3.78 -20.14 0.38
N THR A 743 3.78 -18.81 0.26
CA THR A 743 4.58 -17.93 1.11
C THR A 743 3.91 -17.58 2.44
N ASP A 744 2.63 -17.94 2.66
CA ASP A 744 1.93 -17.70 3.92
C ASP A 744 2.32 -18.70 5.02
N VAL A 745 3.56 -18.57 5.50
CA VAL A 745 4.15 -19.42 6.54
C VAL A 745 4.38 -18.68 7.87
N GLN A 746 3.90 -17.44 7.98
CA GLN A 746 4.21 -16.51 9.09
C GLN A 746 3.51 -16.84 10.43
N ALA A 747 4.13 -16.40 11.54
CA ALA A 747 3.82 -16.68 12.95
C ALA A 747 2.62 -15.95 13.54
N ASP A 748 1.85 -15.16 12.78
CA ASP A 748 0.78 -14.35 13.37
C ASP A 748 -0.37 -15.21 13.98
N ARG A 749 -0.24 -16.54 13.87
CA ARG A 749 -0.98 -17.57 14.62
C ARG A 749 -0.61 -17.67 16.11
N VAL A 750 0.48 -17.04 16.54
CA VAL A 750 1.01 -17.06 17.92
C VAL A 750 1.21 -15.63 18.40
N VAL A 751 0.13 -15.03 18.88
CA VAL A 751 0.09 -13.62 19.33
C VAL A 751 1.07 -13.37 20.49
N THR A 752 1.26 -14.36 21.36
CA THR A 752 2.18 -14.34 22.52
C THR A 752 2.61 -15.76 22.91
N GLU A 753 3.66 -15.92 23.71
CA GLU A 753 4.04 -17.23 24.29
C GLU A 753 2.89 -17.83 25.15
N SER A 754 2.11 -16.98 25.82
CA SER A 754 0.91 -17.39 26.56
C SER A 754 -0.18 -17.94 25.63
N TYR A 755 -0.44 -17.27 24.51
CA TYR A 755 -1.38 -17.74 23.50
C TYR A 755 -0.94 -19.09 22.93
N HIS A 756 0.33 -19.23 22.54
CA HIS A 756 0.89 -20.51 22.05
C HIS A 756 0.65 -21.63 23.04
N LYS A 757 1.07 -21.41 24.29
CA LYS A 757 0.96 -22.40 25.35
C LYS A 757 -0.50 -22.83 25.56
N ASN A 758 -1.42 -21.88 25.61
CA ASN A 758 -2.84 -22.17 25.77
C ASN A 758 -3.42 -22.89 24.54
N ARG A 759 -3.01 -22.51 23.32
CA ARG A 759 -3.44 -23.17 22.09
C ARG A 759 -2.99 -24.63 22.05
N VAL A 760 -1.72 -24.89 22.32
CA VAL A 760 -1.15 -26.23 22.37
C VAL A 760 -1.79 -27.07 23.49
N LEU A 761 -1.97 -26.50 24.69
CA LEU A 761 -2.68 -27.17 25.80
C LEU A 761 -4.12 -27.52 25.43
N ARG A 762 -4.83 -26.59 24.77
CA ARG A 762 -6.20 -26.79 24.31
C ARG A 762 -6.26 -27.91 23.28
N THR A 763 -5.42 -27.88 22.25
CA THR A 763 -5.33 -28.96 21.23
C THR A 763 -5.05 -30.30 21.88
N ARG A 764 -4.08 -30.38 22.81
CA ARG A 764 -3.78 -31.60 23.57
C ARG A 764 -4.98 -32.12 24.35
N ASN A 765 -5.63 -31.26 25.13
CA ASN A 765 -6.75 -31.64 25.98
C ASN A 765 -7.99 -32.03 25.15
N GLU A 766 -8.26 -31.33 24.04
CA GLU A 766 -9.32 -31.68 23.10
C GLU A 766 -9.04 -33.04 22.45
N SER A 767 -7.80 -33.31 22.02
CA SER A 767 -7.40 -34.62 21.50
C SER A 767 -7.59 -35.72 22.56
N LEU A 768 -7.13 -35.51 23.80
CA LEU A 768 -7.33 -36.47 24.89
C LEU A 768 -8.82 -36.73 25.18
N HIS A 769 -9.65 -35.69 25.19
CA HIS A 769 -11.09 -35.83 25.37
C HIS A 769 -11.75 -36.65 24.23
N LEU A 770 -11.35 -36.40 22.98
CA LEU A 770 -11.82 -37.20 21.84
C LEU A 770 -11.37 -38.67 21.95
N ILE A 771 -10.16 -38.91 22.45
CA ILE A 771 -9.66 -40.26 22.71
C ILE A 771 -10.47 -40.95 23.81
N GLU A 772 -10.79 -40.26 24.90
CA GLU A 772 -11.67 -40.81 25.96
C GLU A 772 -13.05 -41.15 25.42
N ARG A 773 -13.63 -40.31 24.55
CA ARG A 773 -14.89 -40.62 23.86
C ARG A 773 -14.77 -41.85 22.96
N LEU A 774 -13.63 -42.02 22.28
CA LEU A 774 -13.33 -43.19 21.44
C LEU A 774 -13.18 -44.47 22.28
N GLU A 775 -12.70 -44.37 23.53
CA GLU A 775 -12.63 -45.48 24.49
C GLU A 775 -14.00 -45.85 25.07
N LEU A 776 -14.85 -44.86 25.37
CA LEU A 776 -16.15 -45.05 26.01
C LEU A 776 -17.28 -45.41 25.04
N GLY A 777 -17.10 -45.17 23.74
CA GLY A 777 -18.12 -45.48 22.73
C GLY A 777 -18.40 -46.98 22.62
N GLU A 778 -19.68 -47.36 22.65
CA GLU A 778 -20.13 -48.73 22.40
C GLU A 778 -19.77 -49.16 20.97
N ASP A 779 -19.19 -50.36 20.83
CA ASP A 779 -18.86 -51.03 19.57
C ASP A 779 -20.13 -51.30 18.74
N GLY A 780 -20.59 -50.28 18.02
CA GLY A 780 -21.69 -50.41 17.06
C GLY A 780 -21.22 -51.01 15.74
N SER A 781 -21.26 -52.34 15.63
CA SER A 781 -21.44 -53.23 14.46
C SER A 781 -20.81 -52.92 13.06
N VAL A 782 -19.99 -51.89 12.88
CA VAL A 782 -19.34 -51.54 11.60
C VAL A 782 -17.89 -51.12 11.86
N ILE A 783 -17.13 -51.98 12.55
CA ILE A 783 -15.69 -51.78 12.72
C ILE A 783 -14.97 -52.80 11.83
N ASN A 784 -14.47 -52.32 10.69
CA ASN A 784 -13.52 -53.03 9.84
C ASN A 784 -12.11 -52.98 10.49
N GLU A 785 -11.23 -53.93 10.16
CA GLU A 785 -9.85 -54.03 10.66
C GLU A 785 -9.10 -52.69 10.60
N LEU A 786 -9.28 -51.92 9.52
CA LEU A 786 -8.64 -50.59 9.34
C LEU A 786 -8.96 -49.58 10.45
N ILE A 787 -10.20 -49.55 10.92
CA ILE A 787 -10.63 -48.62 11.97
C ILE A 787 -10.22 -49.15 13.35
N THR A 788 -10.19 -50.47 13.53
CA THR A 788 -9.58 -51.10 14.72
C THR A 788 -8.11 -50.74 14.83
N ASP A 789 -7.36 -50.83 13.73
CA ASP A 789 -5.93 -50.50 13.70
C ASP A 789 -5.68 -49.02 14.01
N ALA A 790 -6.43 -48.11 13.40
CA ALA A 790 -6.37 -46.69 13.69
C ALA A 790 -6.68 -46.40 15.17
N LYS A 791 -7.74 -47.02 15.72
CA LYS A 791 -8.10 -46.93 17.15
C LYS A 791 -6.96 -47.46 18.02
N MET A 792 -6.36 -48.59 17.67
CA MET A 792 -5.23 -49.16 18.42
C MET A 792 -4.00 -48.27 18.41
N ILE A 793 -3.64 -47.68 17.26
CA ILE A 793 -2.54 -46.69 17.17
C ILE A 793 -2.82 -45.51 18.11
N ILE A 794 -4.05 -44.99 18.08
CA ILE A 794 -4.45 -43.87 18.93
C ILE A 794 -4.31 -44.21 20.42
N LEU A 795 -4.85 -45.35 20.85
CA LEU A 795 -4.88 -45.73 22.27
C LEU A 795 -3.51 -46.15 22.81
N SER A 796 -2.71 -46.87 22.01
CA SER A 796 -1.44 -47.45 22.46
C SER A 796 -0.23 -46.53 22.26
N LYS A 797 -0.28 -45.59 21.30
CA LYS A 797 0.86 -44.71 20.97
C LYS A 797 0.53 -43.23 21.15
N VAL A 798 -0.52 -42.73 20.49
CA VAL A 798 -0.86 -41.30 20.52
C VAL A 798 -1.23 -40.83 21.93
N LYS A 799 -2.07 -41.59 22.64
CA LYS A 799 -2.53 -41.23 24.00
C LYS A 799 -1.35 -41.10 24.99
N PRO A 800 -0.38 -42.05 25.06
CA PRO A 800 0.84 -41.85 25.84
C PRO A 800 1.63 -40.59 25.45
N LEU A 801 1.93 -40.41 24.15
CA LEU A 801 2.71 -39.26 23.67
C LEU A 801 2.06 -37.91 24.05
N LEU A 802 0.74 -37.82 23.93
CA LEU A 802 0.00 -36.61 24.34
C LEU A 802 0.00 -36.39 25.85
N LYS A 803 0.06 -37.44 26.68
CA LYS A 803 0.19 -37.30 28.14
C LYS A 803 1.58 -36.86 28.56
N ASP A 804 2.60 -37.32 27.84
CA ASP A 804 4.00 -36.97 28.07
C ASP A 804 4.36 -35.58 27.53
N TYR A 805 3.53 -35.03 26.64
CA TYR A 805 3.68 -33.69 26.10
C TYR A 805 3.46 -32.61 27.19
N ASP A 806 4.55 -31.96 27.62
CA ASP A 806 4.52 -30.76 28.47
C ASP A 806 4.93 -29.51 27.66
N PRO A 807 4.01 -28.56 27.41
CA PRO A 807 4.32 -27.32 26.70
C PRO A 807 5.34 -26.41 27.42
N ARG A 808 5.77 -26.76 28.64
CA ARG A 808 6.81 -26.04 29.42
C ARG A 808 8.24 -26.55 29.17
N THR A 809 8.44 -27.72 28.57
CA THR A 809 9.77 -28.30 28.32
C THR A 809 10.04 -28.44 26.82
N ARG A 810 10.95 -27.62 26.26
CA ARG A 810 11.18 -27.54 24.80
C ARG A 810 11.94 -28.75 24.22
N VAL A 811 12.99 -29.23 24.88
CA VAL A 811 13.92 -30.24 24.33
C VAL A 811 13.28 -31.62 24.14
N ASN A 812 12.34 -32.00 25.01
CA ASN A 812 11.68 -33.31 24.92
C ASN A 812 10.51 -33.35 23.91
N ASN A 813 10.06 -32.21 23.37
CA ASN A 813 8.85 -32.14 22.55
C ASN A 813 9.10 -32.26 21.04
N SER A 814 10.30 -31.99 20.52
CA SER A 814 10.55 -32.03 19.07
C SER A 814 10.44 -33.45 18.49
N ASP A 815 11.01 -34.45 19.18
CA ASP A 815 10.89 -35.85 18.78
C ASP A 815 9.45 -36.35 18.92
N LEU A 816 8.75 -35.95 19.99
CA LEU A 816 7.33 -36.26 20.20
C LEU A 816 6.46 -35.69 19.07
N ILE A 817 6.70 -34.45 18.64
CA ILE A 817 5.96 -33.81 17.55
C ILE A 817 6.19 -34.56 16.24
N ARG A 818 7.44 -34.92 15.93
CA ARG A 818 7.74 -35.72 14.73
C ARG A 818 7.02 -37.07 14.77
N GLU A 819 7.04 -37.76 15.91
CA GLU A 819 6.35 -39.04 16.06
C GLU A 819 4.82 -38.89 15.91
N LEU A 820 4.24 -37.84 16.50
CA LEU A 820 2.82 -37.52 16.34
C LEU A 820 2.45 -37.24 14.87
N ASP A 821 3.28 -36.52 14.12
CA ASP A 821 3.07 -36.27 12.69
C ASP A 821 3.10 -37.57 11.86
N GLU A 822 4.06 -38.46 12.14
CA GLU A 822 4.16 -39.77 11.48
C GLU A 822 2.94 -40.65 11.77
N LEU A 823 2.49 -40.70 13.02
CA LEU A 823 1.30 -41.44 13.42
C LEU A 823 0.02 -40.84 12.83
N SER A 824 -0.06 -39.51 12.75
CA SER A 824 -1.17 -38.81 12.08
C SER A 824 -1.34 -39.27 10.65
N ASN A 825 -0.25 -39.32 9.87
CA ASN A 825 -0.31 -39.71 8.46
C ASN A 825 -0.75 -41.17 8.30
N GLN A 826 -0.34 -42.06 9.22
CA GLN A 826 -0.81 -43.45 9.23
C GLN A 826 -2.31 -43.55 9.52
N ILE A 827 -2.81 -42.77 10.48
CA ILE A 827 -4.24 -42.74 10.83
C ILE A 827 -5.06 -42.15 9.67
N GLU A 828 -4.64 -41.02 9.09
CA GLU A 828 -5.30 -40.39 7.93
C GLU A 828 -5.44 -41.40 6.77
N LYS A 829 -4.40 -42.19 6.49
CA LYS A 829 -4.44 -43.24 5.46
C LYS A 829 -5.51 -44.30 5.75
N ASN A 830 -5.62 -44.76 6.99
CA ASN A 830 -6.64 -45.74 7.38
C ASN A 830 -8.06 -45.16 7.26
N VAL A 831 -8.24 -43.87 7.59
CA VAL A 831 -9.52 -43.16 7.42
C VAL A 831 -9.91 -43.11 5.95
N TYR A 832 -9.02 -42.66 5.06
CA TYR A 832 -9.31 -42.58 3.63
C TYR A 832 -9.62 -43.96 3.01
N ALA A 833 -8.83 -44.99 3.35
CA ALA A 833 -9.10 -46.35 2.90
C ALA A 833 -10.48 -46.87 3.37
N PHE A 834 -10.91 -46.49 4.58
CA PHE A 834 -12.24 -46.81 5.07
C PHE A 834 -13.34 -46.04 4.32
N ILE A 835 -13.14 -44.74 4.05
CA ILE A 835 -14.09 -43.92 3.28
C ILE A 835 -14.32 -44.53 1.88
N GLU A 836 -13.26 -44.98 1.22
CA GLU A 836 -13.37 -45.68 -0.08
C GLU A 836 -14.19 -46.98 0.04
N THR A 837 -14.00 -47.72 1.12
CA THR A 837 -14.77 -48.94 1.41
C THR A 837 -16.25 -48.61 1.57
N VAL A 838 -16.60 -47.58 2.36
CA VAL A 838 -17.99 -47.15 2.53
C VAL A 838 -18.60 -46.65 1.23
N LYS A 839 -17.84 -45.89 0.42
CA LYS A 839 -18.26 -45.43 -0.89
C LYS A 839 -18.61 -46.61 -1.81
N SER A 840 -17.77 -47.64 -1.86
CA SER A 840 -17.99 -48.81 -2.73
C SER A 840 -19.16 -49.70 -2.28
N LEU A 841 -19.43 -49.77 -0.98
CA LEU A 841 -20.52 -50.55 -0.40
C LEU A 841 -21.87 -49.82 -0.38
N SER A 842 -21.87 -48.48 -0.45
CA SER A 842 -23.10 -47.70 -0.43
C SER A 842 -23.85 -47.82 -1.76
N ALA A 843 -25.07 -48.36 -1.72
CA ALA A 843 -26.01 -48.29 -2.83
C ALA A 843 -26.72 -46.92 -2.91
N ASN A 844 -26.61 -46.09 -1.87
CA ASN A 844 -27.30 -44.81 -1.74
C ASN A 844 -26.48 -43.65 -2.31
N GLU A 845 -27.14 -42.65 -2.87
CA GLU A 845 -26.54 -41.39 -3.31
C GLU A 845 -25.71 -40.72 -2.19
N TYR A 846 -26.18 -40.85 -0.94
CA TYR A 846 -25.51 -40.35 0.26
C TYR A 846 -24.50 -41.35 0.81
N VAL A 847 -23.26 -40.88 1.02
CA VAL A 847 -22.21 -41.65 1.68
C VAL A 847 -22.17 -41.25 3.16
N GLN A 848 -22.77 -42.07 4.02
CA GLN A 848 -22.81 -41.80 5.46
C GLN A 848 -21.54 -42.31 6.14
N ILE A 849 -20.70 -41.38 6.58
CA ILE A 849 -19.48 -41.71 7.32
C ILE A 849 -19.82 -41.89 8.81
N PRO A 850 -19.47 -43.04 9.43
CA PRO A 850 -19.74 -43.28 10.84
C PRO A 850 -19.05 -42.24 11.74
N HIS A 851 -19.74 -41.84 12.81
CA HIS A 851 -19.23 -40.86 13.77
C HIS A 851 -17.91 -41.29 14.44
N VAL A 852 -17.66 -42.59 14.61
CA VAL A 852 -16.36 -43.10 15.11
C VAL A 852 -15.20 -42.73 14.19
N VAL A 853 -15.42 -42.74 12.87
CA VAL A 853 -14.41 -42.37 11.87
C VAL A 853 -14.17 -40.86 11.87
N GLN A 854 -15.24 -40.07 12.02
CA GLN A 854 -15.13 -38.61 12.19
C GLN A 854 -14.29 -38.24 13.42
N ILE A 855 -14.48 -38.94 14.55
CA ILE A 855 -13.64 -38.76 15.75
C ILE A 855 -12.17 -39.08 15.44
N ILE A 856 -11.90 -40.22 14.78
CA ILE A 856 -10.54 -40.65 14.45
C ILE A 856 -9.85 -39.65 13.50
N ASP A 857 -10.53 -39.18 12.46
CA ASP A 857 -10.04 -38.15 11.54
C ASP A 857 -9.73 -36.84 12.29
N THR A 858 -10.65 -36.42 13.16
CA THR A 858 -10.46 -35.22 13.99
C THR A 858 -9.26 -35.35 14.92
N ILE A 859 -9.02 -36.53 15.52
CA ILE A 859 -7.84 -36.79 16.34
C ILE A 859 -6.57 -36.68 15.48
N ALA A 860 -6.53 -37.35 14.32
CA ALA A 860 -5.39 -37.32 13.41
C ALA A 860 -5.08 -35.87 13.00
N PHE A 861 -6.09 -35.14 12.53
CA PHE A 861 -5.95 -33.74 12.19
C PHE A 861 -5.38 -32.90 13.34
N LYS A 862 -5.91 -33.04 14.57
CA LYS A 862 -5.46 -32.27 15.73
C LYS A 862 -4.02 -32.57 16.15
N ILE A 863 -3.55 -33.82 16.04
CA ILE A 863 -2.16 -34.14 16.42
C ILE A 863 -1.15 -33.62 15.40
N LYS A 864 -1.52 -33.51 14.12
CA LYS A 864 -0.71 -32.88 13.06
C LYS A 864 -0.49 -31.38 13.28
N GLN A 865 -1.37 -30.74 14.05
CA GLN A 865 -1.30 -29.30 14.33
C GLN A 865 -0.09 -28.91 15.18
N PHE A 866 0.48 -29.84 15.96
CA PHE A 866 1.59 -29.50 16.85
C PHE A 866 2.85 -29.10 16.05
N GLY A 867 3.19 -29.85 14.98
CA GLY A 867 4.28 -29.48 14.08
C GLY A 867 3.99 -28.19 13.33
N HIS A 868 2.75 -28.00 12.93
CA HIS A 868 2.29 -26.78 12.27
C HIS A 868 2.45 -25.53 13.14
N PHE A 869 2.07 -25.59 14.42
CA PHE A 869 2.23 -24.45 15.35
C PHE A 869 3.70 -24.10 15.59
N GLU A 870 4.60 -25.10 15.71
CA GLU A 870 6.04 -24.82 15.86
C GLU A 870 6.63 -24.20 14.59
N LYS A 871 6.26 -24.68 13.39
CA LYS A 871 6.67 -24.05 12.12
C LYS A 871 6.27 -22.57 12.09
N HIS A 872 5.00 -22.28 12.36
CA HIS A 872 4.50 -20.91 12.31
C HIS A 872 5.17 -20.04 13.36
N LYS A 873 5.28 -20.48 14.62
CA LYS A 873 5.94 -19.73 15.70
C LYS A 873 7.34 -19.24 15.34
N THR A 874 8.10 -19.99 14.54
CA THR A 874 9.49 -19.68 14.18
C THR A 874 9.64 -18.56 13.15
N VAL A 875 8.64 -18.29 12.31
CA VAL A 875 8.75 -17.34 11.19
C VAL A 875 8.05 -16.01 11.51
N ALA A 876 8.79 -14.96 11.83
CA ALA A 876 8.20 -13.64 12.06
C ALA A 876 7.60 -13.05 10.79
N ALA A 877 8.38 -13.05 9.69
CA ALA A 877 7.91 -12.47 8.44
C ALA A 877 8.47 -13.12 7.18
N VAL A 878 7.68 -13.06 6.10
CA VAL A 878 8.09 -13.39 4.74
C VAL A 878 7.69 -12.23 3.85
N PHE A 879 8.64 -11.62 3.14
CA PHE A 879 8.37 -10.48 2.28
C PHE A 879 9.38 -10.35 1.15
N PRO A 880 8.98 -9.85 -0.04
CA PRO A 880 9.91 -9.51 -1.11
C PRO A 880 10.87 -8.40 -0.65
N THR A 881 12.17 -8.57 -0.90
CA THR A 881 13.21 -7.61 -0.49
C THR A 881 13.82 -6.86 -1.66
N PHE A 882 14.19 -7.58 -2.72
CA PHE A 882 14.92 -7.02 -3.85
C PHE A 882 14.62 -7.75 -5.16
N PHE A 883 14.75 -7.05 -6.29
CA PHE A 883 14.63 -7.63 -7.63
C PHE A 883 15.91 -7.34 -8.43
N GLU A 884 16.62 -8.40 -8.76
CA GLU A 884 17.84 -8.37 -9.55
C GLU A 884 17.51 -8.69 -11.01
N TYR A 885 18.16 -8.00 -11.94
CA TYR A 885 17.97 -8.20 -13.38
C TYR A 885 19.28 -7.92 -14.09
N ASP A 886 19.72 -8.84 -14.93
CA ASP A 886 20.87 -8.71 -15.80
C ASP A 886 20.40 -8.76 -17.26
N SER A 887 20.41 -7.60 -17.92
CA SER A 887 19.95 -7.48 -19.31
C SER A 887 20.85 -8.23 -20.28
N SER A 888 22.14 -8.42 -19.95
CA SER A 888 23.10 -9.10 -20.82
C SER A 888 22.86 -10.60 -20.91
N LYS A 889 22.30 -11.18 -19.84
CA LYS A 889 21.96 -12.60 -19.75
C LYS A 889 20.49 -12.89 -19.92
N ALA A 890 19.64 -11.86 -19.91
CA ALA A 890 18.20 -11.98 -19.79
C ALA A 890 17.81 -12.88 -18.59
N GLU A 891 18.44 -12.63 -17.44
CA GLU A 891 18.21 -13.33 -16.18
C GLU A 891 17.69 -12.35 -15.13
N ALA A 892 16.72 -12.79 -14.33
CA ALA A 892 16.19 -12.02 -13.22
C ALA A 892 16.07 -12.90 -11.97
N ILE A 893 16.28 -12.32 -10.80
CA ILE A 893 16.12 -13.01 -9.51
C ILE A 893 15.22 -12.17 -8.62
N ILE A 894 14.12 -12.74 -8.15
CA ILE A 894 13.38 -12.18 -7.04
C ILE A 894 13.98 -12.67 -5.71
N HIS A 895 14.36 -11.73 -4.85
CA HIS A 895 14.85 -12.02 -3.51
C HIS A 895 13.71 -11.88 -2.50
N ILE A 896 13.51 -12.93 -1.69
CA ILE A 896 12.55 -12.96 -0.58
C ILE A 896 13.31 -13.03 0.74
N GLY A 897 12.96 -12.15 1.67
CA GLY A 897 13.43 -12.17 3.05
C GLY A 897 12.58 -13.09 3.91
N LEU A 898 13.24 -13.99 4.64
CA LEU A 898 12.64 -14.85 5.66
C LEU A 898 13.18 -14.43 7.03
N LEU A 899 12.35 -13.76 7.83
CA LEU A 899 12.71 -13.25 9.16
C LEU A 899 12.27 -14.24 10.25
N GLY A 900 13.20 -14.65 11.12
CA GLY A 900 12.91 -15.50 12.27
C GLY A 900 12.31 -14.75 13.46
N ASN A 901 11.50 -15.41 14.28
CA ASN A 901 10.85 -14.80 15.46
C ASN A 901 11.73 -14.87 16.73
N LYS A 902 11.95 -13.71 17.36
CA LYS A 902 12.77 -13.51 18.58
C LYS A 902 12.10 -13.93 19.90
N LEU A 903 10.78 -14.16 19.95
CA LEU A 903 10.08 -14.56 21.19
C LEU A 903 10.51 -15.93 21.76
N ILE A 904 11.49 -16.58 21.12
CA ILE A 904 12.19 -17.77 21.60
C ILE A 904 13.33 -17.30 22.51
N GLY A 905 13.04 -17.06 23.79
CA GLY A 905 14.04 -16.63 24.77
C GLY A 905 15.32 -17.49 24.79
N ASP A 906 16.43 -16.82 25.14
CA ASP A 906 17.88 -17.15 25.14
C ASP A 906 18.35 -18.53 25.69
N GLY A 907 17.52 -19.57 25.68
CA GLY A 907 17.84 -20.88 26.25
C GLY A 907 17.56 -22.09 25.34
N GLY A 908 17.15 -21.89 24.09
CA GLY A 908 16.95 -22.97 23.11
C GLY A 908 18.02 -22.97 22.03
N GLU A 909 18.60 -24.13 21.70
CA GLU A 909 19.65 -24.25 20.70
C GLU A 909 19.24 -23.62 19.36
N ASP A 910 20.01 -22.62 18.94
CA ASP A 910 20.01 -21.96 17.63
C ASP A 910 19.93 -22.97 16.45
N SER A 911 20.38 -24.21 16.66
CA SER A 911 20.34 -25.33 15.71
C SER A 911 18.93 -25.70 15.23
N SER A 912 17.93 -25.82 16.13
CA SER A 912 16.58 -26.28 15.79
C SER A 912 15.78 -25.21 15.02
N ARG A 913 15.93 -23.94 15.43
CA ARG A 913 15.36 -22.78 14.72
C ARG A 913 15.89 -22.70 13.29
N LYS A 914 17.21 -22.83 13.12
CA LYS A 914 17.86 -22.82 11.79
C LYS A 914 17.34 -23.95 10.90
N GLN A 915 17.12 -25.15 11.45
CA GLN A 915 16.54 -26.26 10.69
C GLN A 915 15.10 -25.99 10.23
N ILE A 916 14.25 -25.39 11.08
CA ILE A 916 12.88 -25.05 10.70
C ILE A 916 12.87 -23.96 9.61
N LEU A 917 13.67 -22.90 9.77
CA LEU A 917 13.78 -21.83 8.76
C LEU A 917 14.31 -22.37 7.43
N GLN A 918 15.27 -23.29 7.46
CA GLN A 918 15.79 -23.95 6.26
C GLN A 918 14.71 -24.80 5.55
N LYS A 919 13.92 -25.58 6.29
CA LYS A 919 12.78 -26.32 5.73
C LYS A 919 11.71 -25.39 5.15
N VAL A 920 11.44 -24.26 5.81
CA VAL A 920 10.49 -23.26 5.31
C VAL A 920 10.98 -22.68 3.98
N ARG A 921 12.27 -22.32 3.90
CA ARG A 921 12.91 -21.89 2.66
C ARG A 921 12.73 -22.92 1.54
N GLU A 922 13.09 -24.18 1.80
CA GLU A 922 12.97 -25.26 0.81
C GLU A 922 11.53 -25.45 0.30
N ASN A 923 10.54 -25.33 1.19
CA ASN A 923 9.13 -25.41 0.79
C ASN A 923 8.71 -24.27 -0.12
N ILE A 924 9.15 -23.03 0.15
CA ILE A 924 8.80 -21.87 -0.70
C ILE A 924 9.50 -21.99 -2.07
N GLU A 925 10.76 -22.44 -2.10
CA GLU A 925 11.49 -22.73 -3.35
C GLU A 925 10.76 -23.82 -4.17
N ASP A 926 10.29 -24.87 -3.52
CA ASP A 926 9.52 -25.95 -4.15
C ASP A 926 8.17 -25.46 -4.71
N GLU A 927 7.44 -24.59 -4.00
CA GLU A 927 6.19 -23.99 -4.51
C GLU A 927 6.44 -23.11 -5.75
N PHE A 928 7.50 -22.32 -5.77
CA PHE A 928 7.88 -21.52 -6.96
C PHE A 928 8.17 -22.42 -8.17
N ASN A 929 8.92 -23.50 -7.95
CA ASN A 929 9.29 -24.45 -9.00
C ASN A 929 8.08 -25.25 -9.49
N LYS A 930 7.19 -25.71 -8.59
CA LYS A 930 5.96 -26.43 -8.93
C LYS A 930 4.93 -25.55 -9.64
N ALA A 931 4.89 -24.26 -9.31
CA ALA A 931 4.11 -23.28 -10.07
C ALA A 931 4.73 -23.01 -11.46
N LYS A 932 6.02 -23.31 -11.64
CA LYS A 932 6.82 -23.08 -12.85
C LYS A 932 6.74 -21.64 -13.34
N ILE A 933 6.84 -20.72 -12.39
CA ILE A 933 6.89 -19.29 -12.69
C ILE A 933 8.10 -18.98 -13.58
N GLY A 934 9.28 -19.50 -13.27
CA GLY A 934 10.48 -19.28 -14.11
C GLY A 934 10.33 -19.75 -15.57
N GLU A 935 9.61 -20.86 -15.81
CA GLU A 935 9.30 -21.34 -17.17
C GLU A 935 8.37 -20.39 -17.91
N GLU A 936 7.34 -19.86 -17.24
CA GLU A 936 6.44 -18.87 -17.82
C GLU A 936 7.16 -17.61 -18.29
N TYR A 937 8.06 -17.06 -17.48
CA TYR A 937 8.87 -15.90 -17.86
C TYR A 937 9.86 -16.21 -18.98
N ARG A 938 10.42 -17.42 -19.00
CA ARG A 938 11.33 -17.87 -20.05
C ARG A 938 10.62 -18.08 -21.40
N THR A 939 9.40 -18.62 -21.38
CA THR A 939 8.65 -18.97 -22.60
C THR A 939 7.85 -17.78 -23.14
N ASN A 940 7.22 -17.01 -22.26
CA ASN A 940 6.30 -15.93 -22.64
C ASN A 940 6.86 -14.53 -22.34
N GLY A 941 7.83 -14.42 -21.45
CA GLY A 941 8.48 -13.16 -21.09
C GLY A 941 9.80 -12.92 -21.83
N SER A 942 10.53 -11.90 -21.39
CA SER A 942 11.80 -11.48 -21.98
C SER A 942 13.04 -11.95 -21.21
N PHE A 943 12.87 -12.74 -20.14
CA PHE A 943 13.95 -13.18 -19.26
C PHE A 943 13.62 -14.46 -18.50
N ASN A 944 14.63 -15.17 -18.01
CA ASN A 944 14.49 -16.28 -17.08
C ASN A 944 14.34 -15.72 -15.65
N LEU A 945 13.22 -16.01 -14.98
CA LEU A 945 12.98 -15.58 -13.60
C LEU A 945 13.33 -16.70 -12.60
N GLU A 946 14.19 -16.39 -11.65
CA GLU A 946 14.59 -17.28 -10.56
C GLU A 946 14.21 -16.69 -9.19
N LEU A 947 14.23 -17.55 -8.17
CA LEU A 947 13.91 -17.18 -6.80
C LEU A 947 15.15 -17.38 -5.90
N SER A 948 15.42 -16.40 -5.07
CA SER A 948 16.42 -16.46 -4.00
C SER A 948 15.73 -16.16 -2.66
N ILE A 949 15.94 -17.02 -1.66
CA ILE A 949 15.42 -16.79 -0.32
C ILE A 949 16.58 -16.56 0.64
N ARG A 950 16.57 -15.39 1.28
CA ARG A 950 17.57 -15.00 2.27
C ARG A 950 16.96 -15.11 3.66
N ILE A 951 17.57 -15.92 4.51
CA ILE A 951 17.24 -15.92 5.94
C ILE A 951 17.88 -14.66 6.53
N LEU A 952 17.04 -13.75 7.00
CA LEU A 952 17.50 -12.48 7.57
C LEU A 952 17.77 -12.69 9.06
N ASP A 953 19.04 -12.51 9.44
CA ASP A 953 19.48 -12.54 10.84
C ASP A 953 19.12 -11.24 11.56
N GLU A 954 19.20 -11.32 12.89
CA GLU A 954 18.54 -10.47 13.88
C GLU A 954 19.00 -9.00 14.00
N ASP A 955 19.88 -8.51 13.12
CA ASP A 955 20.46 -7.16 13.18
C ASP A 955 19.79 -6.13 12.26
N ILE A 956 18.64 -6.47 11.64
CA ILE A 956 17.67 -5.51 11.08
C ILE A 956 16.71 -5.10 12.20
#